data_AF-Q2C0T1-F1
#
_entry.id   AF-Q2C0T1-F1
#
_cell.length_a   1.000
_cell.length_b   1.000
_cell.length_c   1.000
_cell.angle_alpha   90.00
_cell.angle_beta   90.00
_cell.angle_gamma   90.00
#
_symmetry.space_group_name_H-M   'P 1'
#
loop_
_entity.id
_entity.type
_entity.pdbx_description
1 polymer ?
#
loop_
_entity_poly.entity_id
_entity_poly.type
_entity_poly.pdbx_seq_one_letter_code
_entity_poly.pdbx_strand_id
1 'polypeptide(L)'
;MINVNPQADDGTLKVTRVESNEDERIDLSTHINFVSLDDNSDNSEHLFLQISSLPDGAVLYLNDQILTPNADGMYEIKYEDLNGLSLQPPLDSNVDFNISVKGVIRDVATITDANGNVTTETSEKVVGPQSIDIALTGVVDQAKIESDNSDWTPLDNGKIGLQTTIKEDNEVHFDFKVVSGEHTIGGATDVSETLSVVISGIPEGTQIYDQNGEKQTLVYAGEDANGQPIYQVNLDTLNNVVIKPSENNLEDITLDVRVVVTENDGASKAFDGELVIHVTPEIDATDYDTVSKGFEDQGTVVNWLPPAFSDPKENITALTLNGLPQGYQLFLGNTLLVADASGKVTFSDSQLQQLLNGAKLTVHAPEDSDKDITLTSTVTVSETDVDGNKETVKKDITGNLVIDIKAVVEEDGHLTVIHNGKELDTIACDSDGVIDLSNATNSDGKITWVDDDSSSKEIVTQVVLEPIPEGFVIIGGINNGDGSWTVPQSQLGNLQIQALNGFTGKLELKISALVQDLSDDSDVSNQVIRYDNLTLDFSKNTVKFDEKAADIEIGKGYVVTGDEDQIIDLGKQLMDNVIQISTADGHRSHDEFTIVIASKNLPAGASIIGASFDHERGEYVLKVPVPATGQVDLTGLYIIDMPQDFSGDFKLEVTYVTTDTKSGDYNTKTDTVSIQVAPQVDGPKSVDINVVETEGLNDDKQPISSSDDKTEHVYKDIAYEDGDITLDLSIALKDTHTDITNGVESVDSVTLTLKNSKDGVFIDETGKELGSSITIKESEMGNIHFRPASDFSGKVNLAVKLI
;
A
#
# COMPACT_ATOMS: atom_id res chain seq x y z
N MET A 1 23.26 -72.72 -91.05
CA MET A 1 22.94 -72.22 -89.69
C MET A 1 21.45 -72.04 -89.64
N ILE A 2 20.79 -72.63 -88.64
CA ILE A 2 19.34 -72.54 -88.45
C ILE A 2 19.15 -71.74 -87.17
N ASN A 3 18.48 -70.59 -87.27
CA ASN A 3 18.07 -69.83 -86.10
C ASN A 3 16.70 -70.35 -85.66
N VAL A 4 16.54 -70.58 -84.36
CA VAL A 4 15.24 -70.83 -83.72
C VAL A 4 14.89 -69.55 -82.98
N ASN A 5 13.74 -68.97 -83.29
CA ASN A 5 13.30 -67.77 -82.61
C ASN A 5 12.75 -68.15 -81.22
N PRO A 6 12.98 -67.30 -80.21
CA PRO A 6 12.42 -67.54 -78.89
C PRO A 6 10.90 -67.37 -78.92
N GLN A 7 10.18 -68.16 -78.14
CA GLN A 7 8.74 -68.06 -77.93
C GLN A 7 8.43 -68.36 -76.46
N ALA A 8 8.18 -67.31 -75.66
CA ALA A 8 7.81 -67.48 -74.26
C ALA A 8 6.48 -68.24 -74.10
N ASP A 9 6.49 -69.18 -73.16
CA ASP A 9 5.36 -70.04 -72.82
C ASP A 9 4.30 -69.32 -71.98
N ASP A 10 3.15 -69.96 -71.80
CA ASP A 10 2.09 -69.49 -70.92
C ASP A 10 2.39 -69.87 -69.45
N GLY A 11 1.79 -69.14 -68.50
CA GLY A 11 2.08 -69.33 -67.09
C GLY A 11 0.86 -69.15 -66.19
N THR A 12 0.99 -69.55 -64.93
CA THR A 12 -0.01 -69.31 -63.89
C THR A 12 0.59 -68.52 -62.74
N LEU A 13 0.02 -67.35 -62.45
CA LEU A 13 0.33 -66.54 -61.28
C LEU A 13 -0.83 -66.64 -60.27
N LYS A 14 -0.51 -67.03 -59.03
CA LYS A 14 -1.43 -67.00 -57.89
C LYS A 14 -0.84 -66.14 -56.79
N VAL A 15 -1.71 -65.35 -56.17
CA VAL A 15 -1.35 -64.54 -55.01
C VAL A 15 -2.33 -64.75 -53.87
N THR A 16 -1.93 -64.39 -52.65
CA THR A 16 -2.78 -64.43 -51.44
C THR A 16 -2.73 -63.10 -50.71
N ARG A 17 -3.79 -62.78 -49.94
CA ARG A 17 -3.84 -61.59 -49.06
C ARG A 17 -2.74 -61.67 -48.00
N VAL A 18 -2.24 -60.51 -47.60
CA VAL A 18 -1.32 -60.33 -46.48
C VAL A 18 -2.07 -59.64 -45.34
N GLU A 19 -1.82 -60.10 -44.12
CA GLU A 19 -2.19 -59.40 -42.88
C GLU A 19 -0.91 -59.22 -42.08
N SER A 20 -0.61 -57.99 -41.67
CA SER A 20 0.60 -57.65 -40.92
C SER A 20 0.31 -56.53 -39.93
N ASN A 21 1.15 -56.42 -38.91
CA ASN A 21 1.26 -55.18 -38.16
C ASN A 21 1.89 -54.11 -39.09
N GLU A 22 1.53 -52.85 -38.88
CA GLU A 22 2.34 -51.75 -39.41
C GLU A 22 3.75 -51.74 -38.81
N ASP A 23 4.66 -50.96 -39.39
CA ASP A 23 6.10 -50.88 -39.08
C ASP A 23 6.92 -52.17 -39.21
N GLU A 24 6.28 -53.31 -39.35
CA GLU A 24 6.92 -54.60 -39.58
C GLU A 24 7.13 -54.87 -41.08
N ARG A 25 8.29 -55.44 -41.42
CA ARG A 25 8.54 -55.92 -42.78
C ARG A 25 7.73 -57.17 -43.09
N ILE A 26 7.08 -57.15 -44.25
CA ILE A 26 6.27 -58.22 -44.80
C ILE A 26 7.14 -59.09 -45.72
N ASP A 27 7.24 -60.39 -45.46
CA ASP A 27 7.81 -61.37 -46.40
C ASP A 27 6.81 -61.70 -47.52
N LEU A 28 7.15 -61.38 -48.77
CA LEU A 28 6.25 -61.62 -49.92
C LEU A 28 6.41 -63.01 -50.55
N SER A 29 7.43 -63.78 -50.15
CA SER A 29 7.79 -65.04 -50.80
C SER A 29 6.73 -66.12 -50.70
N THR A 30 6.02 -66.16 -49.57
CA THR A 30 4.93 -67.13 -49.33
C THR A 30 3.60 -66.71 -49.96
N HIS A 31 3.50 -65.45 -50.42
CA HIS A 31 2.28 -64.88 -50.95
C HIS A 31 2.21 -64.86 -52.48
N ILE A 32 3.30 -65.16 -53.18
CA ILE A 32 3.39 -65.17 -54.64
C ILE A 32 3.80 -66.56 -55.12
N ASN A 33 3.01 -67.17 -56.00
CA ASN A 33 3.35 -68.42 -56.66
C ASN A 33 3.21 -68.27 -58.18
N PHE A 34 4.33 -68.33 -58.89
CA PHE A 34 4.41 -68.21 -60.33
C PHE A 34 5.07 -69.44 -60.95
N VAL A 35 4.39 -70.05 -61.92
CA VAL A 35 4.82 -71.30 -62.57
C VAL A 35 4.63 -71.18 -64.08
N SER A 36 5.65 -71.56 -64.87
CA SER A 36 5.54 -71.76 -66.33
C SER A 36 4.82 -73.09 -66.61
N LEU A 37 3.92 -73.14 -67.61
CA LEU A 37 3.06 -74.30 -67.87
C LEU A 37 3.66 -75.35 -68.82
N ASP A 38 4.76 -75.05 -69.49
CA ASP A 38 5.42 -75.94 -70.47
C ASP A 38 6.92 -76.18 -70.14
N ASP A 39 7.60 -76.98 -70.98
CA ASP A 39 8.93 -77.51 -70.65
C ASP A 39 10.06 -76.48 -70.83
N ASN A 40 10.82 -76.25 -69.75
CA ASN A 40 12.05 -75.46 -69.78
C ASN A 40 13.28 -76.38 -69.93
N SER A 41 13.20 -77.41 -70.80
CA SER A 41 14.23 -78.45 -70.86
C SER A 41 15.58 -77.98 -71.41
N ASP A 42 15.61 -76.81 -72.05
CA ASP A 42 16.81 -76.17 -72.61
C ASP A 42 17.31 -74.94 -71.82
N ASN A 43 16.65 -74.61 -70.69
CA ASN A 43 16.92 -73.43 -69.85
C ASN A 43 16.85 -72.08 -70.60
N SER A 44 16.09 -71.99 -71.70
CA SER A 44 15.91 -70.75 -72.45
C SER A 44 14.93 -69.78 -71.79
N GLU A 45 14.04 -70.26 -70.93
CA GLU A 45 13.04 -69.45 -70.25
C GLU A 45 13.49 -69.00 -68.85
N HIS A 46 13.38 -67.69 -68.61
CA HIS A 46 13.62 -67.06 -67.33
C HIS A 46 12.36 -66.38 -66.81
N LEU A 47 12.02 -66.65 -65.54
CA LEU A 47 10.85 -66.08 -64.88
C LEU A 47 11.24 -64.82 -64.11
N PHE A 48 10.46 -63.76 -64.29
CA PHE A 48 10.58 -62.50 -63.58
C PHE A 48 9.25 -62.12 -62.93
N LEU A 49 9.30 -61.33 -61.86
CA LEU A 49 8.15 -60.68 -61.26
C LEU A 49 8.28 -59.18 -61.47
N GLN A 50 7.20 -58.55 -61.95
CA GLN A 50 7.05 -57.12 -62.02
C GLN A 50 6.04 -56.66 -60.97
N ILE A 51 6.48 -55.82 -60.04
CA ILE A 51 5.67 -55.30 -58.93
C ILE A 51 5.49 -53.79 -59.13
N SER A 52 4.28 -53.29 -58.94
CA SER A 52 3.96 -51.86 -59.07
C SER A 52 2.83 -51.45 -58.13
N SER A 53 2.53 -50.16 -58.10
CA SER A 53 1.46 -49.57 -57.27
C SER A 53 1.75 -49.64 -55.76
N LEU A 54 3.02 -49.51 -55.38
CA LEU A 54 3.37 -49.27 -53.98
C LEU A 54 2.82 -47.90 -53.55
N PRO A 55 2.26 -47.77 -52.34
CA PRO A 55 1.91 -46.47 -51.79
C PRO A 55 3.17 -45.64 -51.50
N ASP A 56 3.01 -44.32 -51.43
CA ASP A 56 4.10 -43.43 -51.05
C ASP A 56 4.62 -43.80 -49.65
N GLY A 57 5.94 -43.85 -49.48
CA GLY A 57 6.58 -44.27 -48.22
C GLY A 57 6.87 -45.78 -48.11
N ALA A 58 6.21 -46.64 -48.88
CA ALA A 58 6.51 -48.08 -48.88
C ALA A 58 7.80 -48.41 -49.65
N VAL A 59 8.56 -49.39 -49.15
CA VAL A 59 9.87 -49.75 -49.69
C VAL A 59 9.98 -51.27 -49.88
N LEU A 60 10.37 -51.70 -51.09
CA LEU A 60 10.71 -53.10 -51.36
C LEU A 60 12.19 -53.37 -51.09
N TYR A 61 12.47 -54.53 -50.51
CA TYR A 61 13.80 -55.05 -50.26
C TYR A 61 13.99 -56.40 -50.93
N LEU A 62 15.20 -56.64 -51.46
CA LEU A 62 15.65 -57.95 -51.90
C LEU A 62 16.93 -58.32 -51.16
N ASN A 63 16.88 -59.37 -50.33
CA ASN A 63 18.00 -59.76 -49.46
C ASN A 63 18.55 -58.56 -48.65
N ASP A 64 17.64 -57.82 -48.00
CA ASP A 64 17.91 -56.59 -47.23
C ASP A 64 18.44 -55.39 -48.02
N GLN A 65 18.51 -55.45 -49.35
CA GLN A 65 18.87 -54.31 -50.19
C GLN A 65 17.63 -53.62 -50.74
N ILE A 66 17.56 -52.29 -50.60
CA ILE A 66 16.46 -51.48 -51.14
C ILE A 66 16.42 -51.64 -52.66
N LEU A 67 15.25 -51.98 -53.19
CA LEU A 67 14.99 -51.97 -54.61
C LEU A 67 14.61 -50.56 -55.08
N THR A 68 15.04 -50.19 -56.28
CA THR A 68 14.64 -48.94 -56.94
C THR A 68 13.75 -49.29 -58.14
N PRO A 69 12.58 -48.65 -58.30
CA PRO A 69 11.75 -48.88 -59.47
C PRO A 69 12.37 -48.24 -60.71
N ASN A 70 11.90 -48.65 -61.88
CA ASN A 70 12.19 -47.95 -63.12
C ASN A 70 11.43 -46.60 -63.21
N ALA A 71 11.60 -45.89 -64.33
CA ALA A 71 10.94 -44.59 -64.56
C ALA A 71 9.40 -44.62 -64.53
N ASP A 72 8.79 -45.80 -64.67
CA ASP A 72 7.34 -46.01 -64.65
C ASP A 72 6.83 -46.54 -63.28
N GLY A 73 7.69 -46.58 -62.25
CA GLY A 73 7.31 -47.06 -60.91
C GLY A 73 7.21 -48.58 -60.77
N MET A 74 7.80 -49.33 -61.71
CA MET A 74 7.78 -50.80 -61.72
C MET A 74 9.12 -51.38 -61.25
N TYR A 75 9.04 -52.37 -60.36
CA TYR A 75 10.16 -53.16 -59.85
C TYR A 75 10.19 -54.51 -60.56
N GLU A 76 11.32 -54.87 -61.18
CA GLU A 76 11.51 -56.20 -61.77
C GLU A 76 12.56 -56.99 -60.98
N ILE A 77 12.19 -58.18 -60.53
CA ILE A 77 13.11 -59.16 -59.91
C ILE A 77 13.05 -60.47 -60.67
N LYS A 78 14.10 -61.29 -60.56
CA LYS A 78 13.99 -62.68 -61.00
C LYS A 78 13.15 -63.46 -60.01
N TYR A 79 12.34 -64.38 -60.51
CA TYR A 79 11.51 -65.23 -59.66
C TYR A 79 12.34 -66.16 -58.76
N GLU A 80 13.56 -66.54 -59.16
CA GLU A 80 14.48 -67.33 -58.33
C GLU A 80 14.90 -66.62 -57.04
N ASP A 81 14.85 -65.28 -57.02
CA ASP A 81 15.23 -64.46 -55.88
C ASP A 81 14.03 -64.15 -54.94
N LEU A 82 12.84 -64.69 -55.23
CA LEU A 82 11.60 -64.41 -54.49
C LEU A 82 11.74 -64.61 -52.97
N ASN A 83 12.50 -65.62 -52.53
CA ASN A 83 12.71 -65.91 -51.10
C ASN A 83 13.40 -64.76 -50.33
N GLY A 84 14.03 -63.82 -51.03
CA GLY A 84 14.63 -62.63 -50.42
C GLY A 84 13.76 -61.38 -50.47
N LEU A 85 12.57 -61.45 -51.07
CA LEU A 85 11.71 -60.29 -51.31
C LEU A 85 10.85 -59.95 -50.09
N SER A 86 11.00 -58.74 -49.57
CA SER A 86 10.15 -58.20 -48.50
C SER A 86 9.69 -56.78 -48.79
N LEU A 87 8.60 -56.36 -48.16
CA LEU A 87 7.99 -55.03 -48.26
C LEU A 87 7.93 -54.41 -46.87
N GLN A 88 8.51 -53.22 -46.71
CA GLN A 88 8.23 -52.33 -45.59
C GLN A 88 7.02 -51.48 -45.99
N PRO A 89 5.88 -51.56 -45.28
CA PRO A 89 4.79 -50.60 -45.41
C PRO A 89 5.27 -49.16 -45.15
N PRO A 90 4.48 -48.13 -45.50
CA PRO A 90 4.71 -46.79 -44.95
C PRO A 90 4.82 -46.89 -43.41
N LEU A 91 5.79 -46.19 -42.83
CA LEU A 91 5.94 -46.15 -41.37
C LEU A 91 4.77 -45.35 -40.76
N ASP A 92 4.35 -45.73 -39.55
CA ASP A 92 3.34 -45.03 -38.76
C ASP A 92 2.06 -44.78 -39.60
N SER A 93 1.52 -45.85 -40.21
CA SER A 93 0.36 -45.81 -41.09
C SER A 93 -0.29 -47.18 -41.23
N ASN A 94 -1.49 -47.32 -40.68
CA ASN A 94 -2.26 -48.56 -40.70
C ASN A 94 -3.27 -48.63 -41.87
N VAL A 95 -3.19 -47.70 -42.84
CA VAL A 95 -4.04 -47.75 -44.04
C VAL A 95 -3.80 -49.01 -44.89
N ASP A 96 -4.85 -49.82 -45.03
CA ASP A 96 -4.90 -50.92 -46.00
C ASP A 96 -4.58 -50.45 -47.43
N PHE A 97 -3.72 -51.18 -48.13
CA PHE A 97 -3.38 -50.89 -49.52
C PHE A 97 -3.28 -52.16 -50.37
N ASN A 98 -3.15 -51.99 -51.68
CA ASN A 98 -2.94 -53.11 -52.60
C ASN A 98 -1.71 -52.87 -53.48
N ILE A 99 -0.98 -53.94 -53.78
CA ILE A 99 0.10 -53.93 -54.77
C ILE A 99 -0.27 -54.81 -55.97
N SER A 100 0.24 -54.46 -57.15
CA SER A 100 0.02 -55.22 -58.38
C SER A 100 1.25 -56.04 -58.72
N VAL A 101 1.06 -57.34 -58.91
CA VAL A 101 2.11 -58.29 -59.33
C VAL A 101 1.78 -58.86 -60.70
N LYS A 102 2.77 -58.87 -61.59
CA LYS A 102 2.74 -59.55 -62.89
C LYS A 102 3.91 -60.53 -62.95
N GLY A 103 3.67 -61.72 -63.47
CA GLY A 103 4.73 -62.66 -63.85
C GLY A 103 5.14 -62.42 -65.30
N VAL A 104 6.43 -62.45 -65.60
CA VAL A 104 6.96 -62.34 -66.96
C VAL A 104 7.80 -63.58 -67.25
N ILE A 105 7.41 -64.34 -68.26
CA ILE A 105 8.22 -65.43 -68.82
C ILE A 105 8.97 -64.83 -69.99
N ARG A 106 10.29 -64.85 -69.94
CA ARG A 106 11.18 -64.27 -70.95
C ARG A 106 12.04 -65.37 -71.55
N ASP A 107 11.77 -65.69 -72.80
CA ASP A 107 12.59 -66.60 -73.61
C ASP A 107 13.60 -65.78 -74.42
N VAL A 108 14.88 -66.13 -74.31
CA VAL A 108 15.99 -65.44 -74.95
C VAL A 108 16.81 -66.40 -75.79
N ALA A 109 16.82 -66.18 -77.11
CA ALA A 109 17.64 -66.94 -78.03
C ALA A 109 18.64 -66.02 -78.76
N THR A 110 19.86 -66.52 -78.94
CA THR A 110 20.90 -65.84 -79.69
C THR A 110 20.84 -66.30 -81.14
N ILE A 111 20.48 -65.40 -82.04
CA ILE A 111 20.38 -65.69 -83.47
C ILE A 111 21.54 -65.02 -84.22
N THR A 112 21.95 -65.59 -85.35
CA THR A 112 23.00 -64.99 -86.19
C THR A 112 22.40 -64.57 -87.52
N ASP A 113 22.52 -63.29 -87.85
CA ASP A 113 22.00 -62.73 -89.09
C ASP A 113 22.73 -63.29 -90.32
N ALA A 114 22.20 -63.01 -91.52
CA ALA A 114 22.77 -63.50 -92.77
C ALA A 114 24.20 -62.97 -93.07
N ASN A 115 24.67 -61.96 -92.33
CA ASN A 115 25.99 -61.34 -92.46
C ASN A 115 26.99 -61.83 -91.39
N GLY A 116 26.56 -62.73 -90.50
CA GLY A 116 27.39 -63.27 -89.41
C GLY A 116 27.37 -62.42 -88.13
N ASN A 117 26.51 -61.40 -88.03
CA ASN A 117 26.36 -60.65 -86.79
C ASN A 117 25.44 -61.40 -85.84
N VAL A 118 25.83 -61.46 -84.57
CA VAL A 118 25.07 -62.12 -83.52
C VAL A 118 24.12 -61.10 -82.89
N THR A 119 22.82 -61.40 -82.89
CA THR A 119 21.78 -60.59 -82.23
C THR A 119 21.00 -61.47 -81.26
N THR A 120 20.58 -60.87 -80.15
CA THR A 120 19.71 -61.53 -79.17
C THR A 120 18.28 -61.16 -79.49
N GLU A 121 17.45 -62.17 -79.76
CA GLU A 121 15.99 -61.99 -79.83
C GLU A 121 15.39 -62.35 -78.48
N THR A 122 14.26 -61.74 -78.16
CA THR A 122 13.56 -61.96 -76.89
C THR A 122 12.07 -62.04 -77.16
N SER A 123 11.43 -63.05 -76.58
CA SER A 123 9.98 -63.18 -76.54
C SER A 123 9.53 -63.12 -75.09
N GLU A 124 8.49 -62.35 -74.81
CA GLU A 124 7.95 -62.19 -73.45
C GLU A 124 6.47 -62.52 -73.41
N LYS A 125 6.08 -63.27 -72.38
CA LYS A 125 4.69 -63.49 -72.01
C LYS A 125 4.46 -62.95 -70.61
N VAL A 126 3.48 -62.05 -70.49
CA VAL A 126 3.06 -61.47 -69.20
C VAL A 126 1.81 -62.18 -68.70
N VAL A 127 1.85 -62.64 -67.45
CA VAL A 127 0.76 -63.32 -66.74
C VAL A 127 0.32 -62.44 -65.57
N GLY A 128 -0.94 -62.01 -65.57
CA GLY A 128 -1.48 -61.06 -64.60
C GLY A 128 -2.08 -59.82 -65.26
N PRO A 129 -2.30 -58.70 -64.53
CA PRO A 129 -1.92 -58.48 -63.13
C PRO A 129 -2.78 -59.27 -62.13
N GLN A 130 -2.18 -59.61 -60.99
CA GLN A 130 -2.87 -60.05 -59.79
C GLN A 130 -2.65 -59.00 -58.69
N SER A 131 -3.67 -58.74 -57.89
CA SER A 131 -3.59 -57.77 -56.80
C SER A 131 -3.38 -58.50 -55.48
N ILE A 132 -2.38 -58.06 -54.71
CA ILE A 132 -2.20 -58.49 -53.33
C ILE A 132 -2.81 -57.40 -52.46
N ASP A 133 -3.90 -57.75 -51.77
CA ASP A 133 -4.45 -56.92 -50.71
C ASP A 133 -3.58 -57.07 -49.46
N ILE A 134 -3.15 -55.95 -48.90
CA ILE A 134 -2.34 -55.88 -47.68
C ILE A 134 -3.17 -55.15 -46.63
N ALA A 135 -3.53 -55.89 -45.59
CA ALA A 135 -4.23 -55.35 -44.44
C ALA A 135 -3.24 -55.04 -43.34
N LEU A 136 -3.28 -53.83 -42.80
CA LEU A 136 -2.43 -53.44 -41.68
C LEU A 136 -3.26 -53.37 -40.39
N THR A 137 -2.62 -53.71 -39.29
CA THR A 137 -3.15 -53.50 -37.93
C THR A 137 -2.28 -52.46 -37.24
N GLY A 138 -2.91 -51.51 -36.56
CA GLY A 138 -2.22 -50.42 -35.91
C GLY A 138 -1.32 -50.89 -34.76
N VAL A 139 -0.16 -50.26 -34.61
CA VAL A 139 0.86 -50.52 -33.59
C VAL A 139 1.11 -49.24 -32.83
N VAL A 140 0.61 -49.21 -31.60
CA VAL A 140 0.70 -48.03 -30.75
C VAL A 140 2.14 -47.56 -30.54
N ASP A 141 2.42 -46.33 -30.95
CA ASP A 141 3.73 -45.70 -30.80
C ASP A 141 4.06 -45.24 -29.38
N GLN A 142 5.35 -45.05 -29.14
CA GLN A 142 5.83 -44.47 -27.89
C GLN A 142 5.60 -42.95 -27.85
N ALA A 143 4.80 -42.50 -26.88
CA ALA A 143 4.62 -41.08 -26.60
C ALA A 143 5.90 -40.42 -26.06
N LYS A 144 6.09 -39.15 -26.41
CA LYS A 144 7.14 -38.26 -25.92
C LYS A 144 6.57 -36.89 -25.56
N ILE A 145 7.19 -36.23 -24.59
CA ILE A 145 6.97 -34.83 -24.28
C ILE A 145 8.27 -34.11 -24.63
N GLU A 146 8.21 -33.16 -25.55
CA GLU A 146 9.38 -32.47 -26.08
C GLU A 146 9.15 -30.96 -26.17
N SER A 147 10.21 -30.18 -25.93
CA SER A 147 10.17 -28.73 -26.08
C SER A 147 11.14 -28.29 -27.18
N ASP A 148 10.72 -27.30 -27.96
CA ASP A 148 11.56 -26.64 -28.96
C ASP A 148 12.36 -25.46 -28.37
N ASN A 149 12.00 -24.99 -27.16
CA ASN A 149 12.69 -23.93 -26.44
C ASN A 149 13.65 -24.50 -25.37
N SER A 150 14.43 -23.60 -24.77
CA SER A 150 15.38 -23.94 -23.71
C SER A 150 14.79 -23.91 -22.30
N ASP A 151 13.55 -23.44 -22.15
CA ASP A 151 12.95 -23.18 -20.83
C ASP A 151 12.56 -24.50 -20.15
N TRP A 152 12.22 -25.51 -20.95
CA TRP A 152 12.06 -26.88 -20.51
C TRP A 152 13.20 -27.78 -20.99
N THR A 153 13.71 -28.61 -20.09
CA THR A 153 14.77 -29.59 -20.39
C THR A 153 14.29 -31.01 -20.10
N PRO A 154 14.79 -32.04 -20.79
CA PRO A 154 14.44 -33.43 -20.47
C PRO A 154 14.81 -33.80 -19.03
N LEU A 155 14.01 -34.67 -18.41
CA LEU A 155 14.30 -35.20 -17.07
C LEU A 155 15.64 -35.94 -17.04
N ASP A 156 16.47 -35.69 -16.01
CA ASP A 156 17.79 -36.32 -15.85
C ASP A 156 17.75 -37.85 -15.72
N ASN A 157 16.60 -38.38 -15.28
CA ASN A 157 16.37 -39.81 -15.08
C ASN A 157 16.00 -40.55 -16.38
N GLY A 158 15.82 -39.84 -17.51
CA GLY A 158 15.46 -40.42 -18.81
C GLY A 158 14.02 -40.91 -18.91
N LYS A 159 13.14 -40.60 -17.95
CA LYS A 159 11.69 -40.82 -18.08
C LYS A 159 11.09 -39.86 -19.11
N ILE A 160 9.88 -40.19 -19.57
CA ILE A 160 9.07 -39.28 -20.39
C ILE A 160 8.72 -38.07 -19.53
N GLY A 161 9.10 -36.87 -19.97
CA GLY A 161 8.85 -35.67 -19.19
C GLY A 161 9.87 -34.57 -19.37
N LEU A 162 9.57 -33.43 -18.76
CA LEU A 162 10.41 -32.23 -18.80
C LEU A 162 10.55 -31.62 -17.39
N GLN A 163 11.64 -30.89 -17.18
CA GLN A 163 11.88 -30.09 -15.98
C GLN A 163 12.25 -28.65 -16.33
N THR A 164 11.92 -27.72 -15.44
CA THR A 164 12.24 -26.30 -15.53
C THR A 164 12.49 -25.71 -14.15
N THR A 165 12.98 -24.48 -14.08
CA THR A 165 13.23 -23.76 -12.83
C THR A 165 12.65 -22.35 -12.91
N ILE A 166 11.83 -22.02 -11.93
CA ILE A 166 11.30 -20.68 -11.72
C ILE A 166 11.79 -20.17 -10.36
N LYS A 167 11.69 -18.86 -10.14
CA LYS A 167 11.75 -18.34 -8.78
C LYS A 167 10.37 -18.39 -8.14
N GLU A 168 10.31 -18.37 -6.81
CA GLU A 168 9.04 -18.31 -6.11
C GLU A 168 8.17 -17.12 -6.55
N ASP A 169 6.86 -17.25 -6.36
CA ASP A 169 5.81 -16.34 -6.81
C ASP A 169 5.70 -16.09 -8.32
N ASN A 170 6.62 -16.59 -9.12
CA ASN A 170 6.55 -16.50 -10.58
C ASN A 170 5.73 -17.64 -11.18
N GLU A 171 5.40 -17.47 -12.45
CA GLU A 171 4.62 -18.42 -13.22
C GLU A 171 5.48 -19.16 -14.23
N VAL A 172 5.02 -20.35 -14.61
CA VAL A 172 5.60 -21.16 -15.69
C VAL A 172 4.57 -21.39 -16.77
N HIS A 173 5.00 -21.27 -18.02
CA HIS A 173 4.16 -21.50 -19.20
C HIS A 173 4.40 -22.92 -19.71
N PHE A 174 3.32 -23.63 -20.02
CA PHE A 174 3.43 -24.86 -20.78
C PHE A 174 3.70 -24.47 -22.22
N ASP A 175 4.92 -24.64 -22.71
CA ASP A 175 5.31 -24.30 -24.07
C ASP A 175 6.11 -25.46 -24.70
N PHE A 176 5.58 -26.66 -24.49
CA PHE A 176 6.08 -27.92 -24.99
C PHE A 176 4.98 -28.67 -25.75
N LYS A 177 5.36 -29.75 -26.42
CA LYS A 177 4.47 -30.59 -27.24
C LYS A 177 4.42 -32.00 -26.68
N VAL A 178 3.28 -32.65 -26.91
CA VAL A 178 3.11 -34.09 -26.68
C VAL A 178 2.95 -34.74 -28.05
N VAL A 179 3.82 -35.70 -28.37
CA VAL A 179 3.92 -36.32 -29.70
C VAL A 179 3.99 -37.85 -29.58
N SER A 180 3.52 -38.55 -30.62
CA SER A 180 3.73 -39.98 -30.94
C SER A 180 4.26 -40.08 -32.39
N GLY A 181 4.53 -41.28 -32.92
CA GLY A 181 5.20 -41.43 -34.22
C GLY A 181 4.48 -40.70 -35.35
N GLU A 182 3.14 -40.75 -35.38
CA GLU A 182 2.36 -40.02 -36.38
C GLU A 182 2.22 -38.51 -36.16
N HIS A 183 2.44 -38.06 -34.92
CA HIS A 183 2.39 -36.64 -34.51
C HIS A 183 3.78 -35.98 -34.52
N THR A 184 4.74 -36.54 -35.28
CA THR A 184 6.08 -35.97 -35.46
C THR A 184 6.18 -34.98 -36.64
N ILE A 185 7.24 -34.16 -36.66
CA ILE A 185 7.52 -33.23 -37.76
C ILE A 185 8.21 -33.98 -38.92
N GLY A 186 7.47 -34.20 -40.02
CA GLY A 186 8.07 -34.34 -41.36
C GLY A 186 7.87 -35.66 -42.12
N GLY A 187 7.07 -36.61 -41.61
CA GLY A 187 6.60 -37.79 -42.36
C GLY A 187 5.24 -37.55 -43.04
N ALA A 188 4.97 -38.25 -44.14
CA ALA A 188 3.60 -38.38 -44.64
C ALA A 188 2.92 -39.50 -43.85
N THR A 189 2.34 -39.14 -42.71
CA THR A 189 1.59 -40.04 -41.82
C THR A 189 0.10 -39.99 -42.18
N ASP A 190 -0.66 -41.03 -41.87
CA ASP A 190 -2.09 -41.12 -42.20
C ASP A 190 -3.02 -40.52 -41.12
N VAL A 191 -2.43 -40.02 -40.02
CA VAL A 191 -3.09 -39.44 -38.83
C VAL A 191 -4.12 -40.38 -38.19
N SER A 192 -3.87 -41.68 -38.26
CA SER A 192 -4.64 -42.72 -37.60
C SER A 192 -4.56 -42.69 -36.07
N GLU A 193 -3.53 -42.08 -35.49
CA GLU A 193 -3.31 -41.98 -34.05
C GLU A 193 -4.00 -40.77 -33.40
N THR A 194 -4.60 -41.01 -32.23
CA THR A 194 -5.13 -39.96 -31.35
C THR A 194 -4.43 -39.95 -30.00
N LEU A 195 -4.08 -38.74 -29.53
CA LEU A 195 -3.45 -38.51 -28.24
C LEU A 195 -4.45 -37.96 -27.23
N SER A 196 -4.55 -38.63 -26.08
CA SER A 196 -5.30 -38.13 -24.93
C SER A 196 -4.37 -37.95 -23.74
N VAL A 197 -4.35 -36.74 -23.16
CA VAL A 197 -3.47 -36.41 -22.04
C VAL A 197 -4.29 -36.06 -20.81
N VAL A 198 -3.91 -36.68 -19.69
CA VAL A 198 -4.39 -36.29 -18.37
C VAL A 198 -3.21 -35.94 -17.47
N ILE A 199 -3.42 -34.96 -16.59
CA ILE A 199 -2.46 -34.55 -15.58
C ILE A 199 -3.05 -34.68 -14.18
N SER A 200 -2.21 -35.03 -13.21
CA SER A 200 -2.56 -35.13 -11.79
C SER A 200 -1.40 -34.67 -10.91
N GLY A 201 -1.59 -34.66 -9.59
CA GLY A 201 -0.56 -34.19 -8.65
C GLY A 201 -0.44 -32.67 -8.55
N ILE A 202 -1.44 -31.92 -9.02
CA ILE A 202 -1.47 -30.45 -8.90
C ILE A 202 -1.58 -30.09 -7.41
N PRO A 203 -0.59 -29.40 -6.81
CA PRO A 203 -0.60 -29.07 -5.38
C PRO A 203 -1.80 -28.18 -5.00
N GLU A 204 -2.19 -28.26 -3.73
CA GLU A 204 -3.23 -27.39 -3.19
C GLU A 204 -2.76 -25.92 -3.25
N GLY A 205 -3.64 -25.02 -3.70
CA GLY A 205 -3.32 -23.60 -3.82
C GLY A 205 -2.65 -23.19 -5.14
N THR A 206 -2.11 -24.15 -5.93
CA THR A 206 -1.62 -23.88 -7.29
C THR A 206 -2.74 -23.33 -8.17
N GLN A 207 -2.45 -22.25 -8.88
CA GLN A 207 -3.38 -21.58 -9.77
C GLN A 207 -3.03 -21.87 -11.23
N ILE A 208 -4.07 -22.02 -12.06
CA ILE A 208 -3.93 -22.31 -13.49
C ILE A 208 -4.64 -21.20 -14.25
N TYR A 209 -3.95 -20.60 -15.20
CA TYR A 209 -4.43 -19.50 -16.03
C TYR A 209 -4.35 -19.85 -17.50
N ASP A 210 -5.14 -19.15 -18.31
CA ASP A 210 -5.01 -19.13 -19.77
C ASP A 210 -4.07 -18.00 -20.23
N GLN A 211 -3.81 -17.93 -21.55
CA GLN A 211 -2.98 -16.88 -22.17
C GLN A 211 -3.47 -15.43 -21.95
N ASN A 212 -4.71 -15.23 -21.51
CA ASN A 212 -5.28 -13.92 -21.24
C ASN A 212 -5.20 -13.54 -19.75
N GLY A 213 -4.63 -14.43 -18.91
CA GLY A 213 -4.59 -14.28 -17.46
C GLY A 213 -5.92 -14.62 -16.78
N GLU A 214 -6.87 -15.24 -17.48
CA GLU A 214 -8.13 -15.70 -16.88
C GLU A 214 -7.92 -17.07 -16.22
N LYS A 215 -8.51 -17.26 -15.04
CA LYS A 215 -8.37 -18.53 -14.30
C LYS A 215 -8.99 -19.68 -15.12
N GLN A 216 -8.16 -20.61 -15.55
CA GLN A 216 -8.57 -21.75 -16.34
C GLN A 216 -9.02 -22.90 -15.43
N THR A 217 -10.19 -23.48 -15.72
CA THR A 217 -10.63 -24.72 -15.08
C THR A 217 -10.34 -25.86 -16.04
N LEU A 218 -9.41 -26.75 -15.69
CA LEU A 218 -9.18 -27.96 -16.46
C LEU A 218 -10.38 -28.91 -16.33
N VAL A 219 -10.59 -29.74 -17.35
CA VAL A 219 -11.73 -30.66 -17.37
C VAL A 219 -11.45 -31.79 -16.39
N TYR A 220 -12.23 -31.88 -15.31
CA TYR A 220 -12.11 -32.96 -14.33
C TYR A 220 -12.39 -34.32 -14.98
N ALA A 221 -11.42 -35.23 -14.91
CA ALA A 221 -11.43 -36.54 -15.54
C ALA A 221 -11.57 -37.70 -14.53
N GLY A 222 -11.59 -37.40 -13.23
CA GLY A 222 -11.78 -38.38 -12.16
C GLY A 222 -10.80 -38.17 -11.01
N GLU A 223 -10.61 -39.22 -10.21
CA GLU A 223 -9.63 -39.28 -9.13
C GLU A 223 -8.62 -40.40 -9.37
N ASP A 224 -7.39 -40.20 -8.92
CA ASP A 224 -6.35 -41.22 -8.90
C ASP A 224 -6.59 -42.27 -7.79
N ALA A 225 -5.67 -43.23 -7.66
CA ALA A 225 -5.78 -44.28 -6.65
C ALA A 225 -5.74 -43.76 -5.20
N ASN A 226 -5.30 -42.52 -5.00
CA ASN A 226 -5.20 -41.85 -3.70
C ASN A 226 -6.35 -40.86 -3.45
N GLY A 227 -7.29 -40.72 -4.39
CA GLY A 227 -8.39 -39.75 -4.30
C GLY A 227 -8.02 -38.33 -4.73
N GLN A 228 -6.89 -38.13 -5.42
CA GLN A 228 -6.49 -36.83 -5.95
C GLN A 228 -7.12 -36.58 -7.33
N PRO A 229 -7.56 -35.36 -7.65
CA PRO A 229 -8.20 -35.07 -8.93
C PRO A 229 -7.23 -35.23 -10.10
N ILE A 230 -7.73 -35.85 -11.17
CA ILE A 230 -7.10 -35.98 -12.47
C ILE A 230 -7.83 -35.05 -13.43
N TYR A 231 -7.08 -34.35 -14.28
CA TYR A 231 -7.63 -33.40 -15.25
C TYR A 231 -7.22 -33.74 -16.67
N GLN A 232 -8.15 -33.65 -17.61
CA GLN A 232 -7.86 -33.77 -19.03
C GLN A 232 -7.33 -32.44 -19.59
N VAL A 233 -6.29 -32.53 -20.42
CA VAL A 233 -5.66 -31.40 -21.08
C VAL A 233 -6.03 -31.40 -22.57
N ASN A 234 -6.44 -30.24 -23.09
CA ASN A 234 -6.64 -30.06 -24.51
C ASN A 234 -5.30 -29.68 -25.17
N LEU A 235 -4.80 -30.56 -26.04
CA LEU A 235 -3.51 -30.39 -26.72
C LEU A 235 -3.48 -29.18 -27.65
N ASP A 236 -4.62 -28.80 -28.26
CA ASP A 236 -4.70 -27.63 -29.15
C ASP A 236 -4.44 -26.31 -28.41
N THR A 237 -4.70 -26.29 -27.10
CA THR A 237 -4.54 -25.11 -26.24
C THR A 237 -3.51 -25.34 -25.14
N LEU A 238 -2.70 -26.40 -25.22
CA LEU A 238 -1.69 -26.72 -24.22
C LEU A 238 -0.75 -25.54 -23.99
N ASN A 239 -0.36 -24.89 -25.07
CA ASN A 239 0.54 -23.73 -25.04
C ASN A 239 -0.05 -22.47 -24.37
N ASN A 240 -1.33 -22.50 -24.01
CA ASN A 240 -1.99 -21.40 -23.32
C ASN A 240 -2.06 -21.62 -21.80
N VAL A 241 -1.62 -22.78 -21.31
CA VAL A 241 -1.73 -23.13 -19.89
C VAL A 241 -0.55 -22.50 -19.15
N VAL A 242 -0.87 -21.69 -18.15
CA VAL A 242 0.10 -21.08 -17.24
C VAL A 242 -0.14 -21.63 -15.84
N ILE A 243 0.92 -22.08 -15.18
CA ILE A 243 0.87 -22.57 -13.80
C ILE A 243 1.57 -21.55 -12.92
N LYS A 244 0.87 -21.13 -11.85
CA LYS A 244 1.43 -20.31 -10.79
C LYS A 244 1.40 -21.08 -9.48
N PRO A 245 2.55 -21.32 -8.80
CA PRO A 245 2.59 -21.86 -7.46
C PRO A 245 1.74 -21.04 -6.48
N SER A 246 1.41 -21.61 -5.32
CA SER A 246 0.85 -20.82 -4.21
C SER A 246 1.88 -19.78 -3.74
N GLU A 247 1.41 -18.63 -3.27
CA GLU A 247 2.28 -17.54 -2.78
C GLU A 247 3.27 -18.04 -1.71
N ASN A 248 4.51 -17.52 -1.78
CA ASN A 248 5.61 -17.80 -0.87
C ASN A 248 5.90 -19.31 -0.76
N ASN A 249 5.62 -20.10 -1.80
CA ASN A 249 5.88 -21.54 -1.77
C ASN A 249 7.22 -21.88 -2.39
N LEU A 250 7.98 -22.69 -1.66
CA LEU A 250 9.31 -23.16 -2.05
C LEU A 250 9.31 -24.65 -2.39
N GLU A 251 8.17 -25.34 -2.24
CA GLU A 251 8.12 -26.75 -2.64
C GLU A 251 8.06 -26.87 -4.17
N ASP A 252 8.94 -27.71 -4.70
CA ASP A 252 8.98 -28.11 -6.09
C ASP A 252 7.64 -28.75 -6.50
N ILE A 253 7.16 -28.41 -7.70
CA ILE A 253 5.90 -28.93 -8.22
C ILE A 253 6.21 -30.10 -9.16
N THR A 254 5.74 -31.29 -8.81
CA THR A 254 5.78 -32.47 -9.71
C THR A 254 4.37 -32.81 -10.17
N LEU A 255 4.13 -32.73 -11.47
CA LEU A 255 2.87 -33.11 -12.10
C LEU A 255 3.03 -34.46 -12.77
N ASP A 256 2.16 -35.41 -12.43
CA ASP A 256 2.09 -36.69 -13.11
C ASP A 256 1.34 -36.51 -14.43
N VAL A 257 1.93 -36.96 -15.53
CA VAL A 257 1.33 -36.90 -16.87
C VAL A 257 1.09 -38.31 -17.37
N ARG A 258 -0.14 -38.59 -17.81
CA ARG A 258 -0.46 -39.82 -18.53
C ARG A 258 -0.92 -39.50 -19.93
N VAL A 259 -0.18 -40.04 -20.90
CA VAL A 259 -0.51 -39.96 -22.33
C VAL A 259 -1.06 -41.30 -22.77
N VAL A 260 -2.27 -41.31 -23.33
CA VAL A 260 -2.87 -42.49 -23.97
C VAL A 260 -2.83 -42.28 -25.47
N VAL A 261 -2.09 -43.16 -26.15
CA VAL A 261 -2.01 -43.21 -27.61
C VAL A 261 -3.00 -44.28 -28.08
N THR A 262 -3.87 -43.93 -29.03
CA THR A 262 -4.93 -44.80 -29.53
C THR A 262 -4.98 -44.75 -31.05
N GLU A 263 -4.80 -45.91 -31.66
CA GLU A 263 -5.01 -46.19 -33.08
C GLU A 263 -6.48 -46.05 -33.49
N ASN A 264 -6.72 -45.74 -34.76
CA ASN A 264 -8.07 -45.67 -35.32
C ASN A 264 -8.82 -47.03 -35.28
N ASP A 265 -8.10 -48.15 -35.16
CA ASP A 265 -8.62 -49.50 -35.02
C ASP A 265 -8.93 -49.90 -33.55
N GLY A 266 -8.57 -49.01 -32.61
CA GLY A 266 -8.83 -49.14 -31.19
C GLY A 266 -7.68 -49.75 -30.37
N ALA A 267 -6.56 -50.15 -30.99
CA ALA A 267 -5.36 -50.49 -30.23
C ALA A 267 -4.90 -49.26 -29.42
N SER A 268 -4.60 -49.45 -28.13
CA SER A 268 -4.21 -48.33 -27.26
C SER A 268 -3.23 -48.74 -26.18
N LYS A 269 -2.41 -47.77 -25.76
CA LYS A 269 -1.43 -47.93 -24.68
C LYS A 269 -1.26 -46.62 -23.93
N ALA A 270 -1.07 -46.72 -22.62
CA ALA A 270 -0.78 -45.59 -21.74
C ALA A 270 0.71 -45.50 -21.45
N PHE A 271 1.22 -44.27 -21.43
CA PHE A 271 2.58 -43.91 -21.07
C PHE A 271 2.53 -42.90 -19.93
N ASP A 272 3.18 -43.23 -18.82
CA ASP A 272 3.29 -42.35 -17.65
C ASP A 272 4.60 -41.53 -17.76
N GLY A 273 4.51 -40.25 -17.42
CA GLY A 273 5.59 -39.27 -17.43
C GLY A 273 5.40 -38.22 -16.35
N GLU A 274 6.35 -37.28 -16.26
CA GLU A 274 6.38 -36.27 -15.18
C GLU A 274 6.72 -34.88 -15.76
N LEU A 275 6.14 -33.81 -15.20
CA LEU A 275 6.62 -32.44 -15.37
C LEU A 275 7.11 -31.93 -14.02
N VAL A 276 8.36 -31.49 -13.94
CA VAL A 276 8.97 -31.01 -12.70
C VAL A 276 9.27 -29.52 -12.81
N ILE A 277 8.73 -28.74 -11.90
CA ILE A 277 8.97 -27.29 -11.81
C ILE A 277 9.72 -27.05 -10.51
N HIS A 278 11.01 -26.74 -10.63
CA HIS A 278 11.84 -26.37 -9.49
C HIS A 278 11.55 -24.94 -9.06
N VAL A 279 11.27 -24.70 -7.78
CA VAL A 279 10.93 -23.36 -7.27
C VAL A 279 12.06 -22.85 -6.39
N THR A 280 12.80 -21.88 -6.89
CA THR A 280 13.96 -21.32 -6.18
C THR A 280 13.59 -20.07 -5.36
N PRO A 281 14.12 -19.89 -4.14
CA PRO A 281 13.83 -18.71 -3.33
C PRO A 281 14.21 -17.37 -3.99
N GLU A 282 13.46 -16.31 -3.70
CA GLU A 282 13.68 -14.94 -4.15
C GLU A 282 13.36 -13.91 -3.06
N ILE A 283 14.39 -13.19 -2.59
CA ILE A 283 14.18 -12.15 -1.58
C ILE A 283 13.53 -10.89 -2.17
N ASP A 284 12.30 -10.63 -1.76
CA ASP A 284 11.50 -9.47 -2.16
C ASP A 284 11.75 -8.23 -1.29
N ALA A 285 12.34 -8.39 -0.09
CA ALA A 285 12.63 -7.30 0.85
C ALA A 285 13.36 -6.10 0.20
N THR A 286 12.96 -4.89 0.59
CA THR A 286 13.49 -3.64 0.05
C THR A 286 14.18 -2.77 1.11
N ASP A 287 14.88 -1.74 0.66
CA ASP A 287 15.41 -0.68 1.52
C ASP A 287 14.30 0.01 2.35
N TYR A 288 14.67 0.61 3.48
CA TYR A 288 13.72 1.17 4.44
C TYR A 288 14.29 2.39 5.17
N ASP A 289 13.42 3.21 5.74
CA ASP A 289 13.80 4.36 6.56
C ASP A 289 13.11 4.28 7.91
N THR A 290 13.81 4.68 8.98
CA THR A 290 13.22 4.80 10.31
C THR A 290 13.63 6.10 10.97
N VAL A 291 12.77 6.57 11.88
CA VAL A 291 13.07 7.70 12.76
C VAL A 291 12.97 7.20 14.20
N SER A 292 14.00 7.49 14.97
CA SER A 292 14.09 7.24 16.41
C SER A 292 14.09 8.58 17.11
N LYS A 293 13.26 8.76 18.14
CA LYS A 293 13.21 10.01 18.91
C LYS A 293 13.72 9.77 20.31
N GLY A 294 14.55 10.67 20.80
CA GLY A 294 15.05 10.67 22.16
C GLY A 294 15.29 12.06 22.70
N PHE A 295 15.91 12.10 23.86
CA PHE A 295 16.31 13.33 24.53
C PHE A 295 17.81 13.25 24.76
N GLU A 296 18.43 14.42 24.81
CA GLU A 296 19.77 14.64 25.32
C GLU A 296 19.99 13.95 26.69
N ASP A 297 21.24 13.55 26.92
CA ASP A 297 21.72 12.75 28.07
C ASP A 297 21.05 11.40 28.33
N GLN A 298 20.15 11.00 27.44
CA GLN A 298 19.44 9.74 27.51
C GLN A 298 19.83 8.83 26.35
N GLY A 299 19.83 7.53 26.63
CA GLY A 299 20.00 6.53 25.59
C GLY A 299 18.79 6.51 24.67
N THR A 300 18.97 6.88 23.40
CA THR A 300 17.91 6.84 22.39
C THR A 300 17.81 5.45 21.77
N VAL A 301 16.63 4.84 21.80
CA VAL A 301 16.41 3.50 21.21
C VAL A 301 16.44 3.61 19.69
N VAL A 302 17.35 2.87 19.06
CA VAL A 302 17.50 2.86 17.60
C VAL A 302 16.51 1.86 16.99
N ASN A 303 15.58 2.38 16.19
CA ASN A 303 14.64 1.60 15.40
C ASN A 303 15.34 0.99 14.18
N TRP A 304 16.04 -0.11 14.36
CA TRP A 304 16.87 -0.74 13.31
C TRP A 304 16.13 -1.79 12.47
N LEU A 305 14.95 -2.26 12.91
CA LEU A 305 14.25 -3.36 12.26
C LEU A 305 13.53 -2.87 11.00
N PRO A 306 13.69 -3.53 9.83
CA PRO A 306 12.88 -3.26 8.65
C PRO A 306 11.37 -3.50 8.93
N PRO A 307 10.47 -2.99 8.06
CA PRO A 307 9.08 -3.42 8.05
C PRO A 307 8.95 -4.94 7.95
N ALA A 308 7.81 -5.50 8.38
CA ALA A 308 7.55 -6.93 8.25
C ALA A 308 7.60 -7.35 6.77
N PHE A 309 8.30 -8.45 6.49
CA PHE A 309 8.41 -9.02 5.15
C PHE A 309 7.06 -9.57 4.66
N SER A 310 6.81 -9.49 3.35
CA SER A 310 5.65 -10.10 2.70
C SER A 310 5.72 -11.61 2.78
N ASP A 311 6.92 -12.15 2.59
CA ASP A 311 7.21 -13.56 2.78
C ASP A 311 7.60 -13.87 4.24
N PRO A 312 6.81 -14.68 4.98
CA PRO A 312 7.14 -15.08 6.35
C PRO A 312 8.34 -16.03 6.48
N LYS A 313 8.88 -16.58 5.38
CA LYS A 313 10.05 -17.46 5.35
C LYS A 313 11.36 -16.69 5.14
N GLU A 314 11.28 -15.42 4.77
CA GLU A 314 12.43 -14.52 4.80
C GLU A 314 12.89 -14.25 6.23
N ASN A 315 14.20 -14.37 6.47
CA ASN A 315 14.79 -14.21 7.80
C ASN A 315 16.00 -13.26 7.79
N ILE A 316 16.07 -12.38 8.79
CA ILE A 316 17.27 -11.55 9.02
C ILE A 316 18.40 -12.43 9.59
N THR A 317 19.53 -12.49 8.88
CA THR A 317 20.69 -13.30 9.28
C THR A 317 21.97 -12.51 9.55
N ALA A 318 22.04 -11.24 9.16
CA ALA A 318 23.12 -10.36 9.58
C ALA A 318 22.65 -8.90 9.71
N LEU A 319 23.31 -8.15 10.59
CA LEU A 319 23.15 -6.72 10.75
C LEU A 319 24.51 -6.05 10.84
N THR A 320 24.67 -4.95 10.11
CA THR A 320 25.79 -4.03 10.23
C THR A 320 25.23 -2.61 10.30
N LEU A 321 25.80 -1.77 11.17
CA LEU A 321 25.51 -0.35 11.23
C LEU A 321 26.74 0.44 10.86
N ASN A 322 26.57 1.52 10.12
CA ASN A 322 27.63 2.43 9.70
C ASN A 322 27.26 3.86 10.05
N GLY A 323 28.27 4.73 10.11
CA GLY A 323 28.06 6.18 10.30
C GLY A 323 27.95 6.62 11.75
N LEU A 324 28.32 5.79 12.74
CA LEU A 324 28.35 6.22 14.13
C LEU A 324 29.44 7.30 14.31
N PRO A 325 29.08 8.56 14.66
CA PRO A 325 30.06 9.65 14.74
C PRO A 325 31.00 9.50 15.94
N GLN A 326 32.11 10.23 15.92
CA GLN A 326 33.03 10.28 17.06
C GLN A 326 32.33 10.88 18.29
N GLY A 327 32.50 10.27 19.47
CA GLY A 327 31.88 10.69 20.73
C GLY A 327 30.60 9.91 21.05
N TYR A 328 29.85 9.49 20.03
CA TYR A 328 28.65 8.68 20.20
C TYR A 328 28.98 7.25 20.58
N GLN A 329 28.15 6.67 21.44
CA GLN A 329 28.30 5.31 21.95
C GLN A 329 27.05 4.48 21.63
N LEU A 330 27.24 3.24 21.19
CA LEU A 330 26.15 2.33 20.85
C LEU A 330 26.12 1.16 21.83
N PHE A 331 24.96 0.84 22.39
CA PHE A 331 24.78 -0.21 23.39
C PHE A 331 23.73 -1.23 22.96
N LEU A 332 24.03 -2.51 23.23
CA LEU A 332 23.06 -3.59 23.19
C LEU A 332 22.67 -3.96 24.62
N GLY A 333 21.47 -3.55 25.04
CA GLY A 333 21.11 -3.51 26.45
C GLY A 333 22.11 -2.63 27.21
N ASN A 334 22.88 -3.23 28.12
CA ASN A 334 23.91 -2.51 28.89
C ASN A 334 25.34 -2.79 28.38
N THR A 335 25.47 -3.47 27.23
CA THR A 335 26.78 -3.85 26.68
C THR A 335 27.20 -2.84 25.61
N LEU A 336 28.29 -2.12 25.84
CA LEU A 336 28.88 -1.23 24.85
C LEU A 336 29.35 -2.02 23.62
N LEU A 337 28.93 -1.60 22.44
CA LEU A 337 29.37 -2.11 21.15
C LEU A 337 30.55 -1.27 20.65
N VAL A 338 31.61 -1.94 20.21
CA VAL A 338 32.82 -1.27 19.74
C VAL A 338 32.69 -1.02 18.24
N ALA A 339 32.63 0.25 17.85
CA ALA A 339 32.76 0.66 16.45
C ALA A 339 34.23 0.63 16.00
N ASP A 340 34.45 0.35 14.72
CA ASP A 340 35.78 0.50 14.12
C ASP A 340 36.12 1.98 13.84
N ALA A 341 37.30 2.25 13.28
CA ALA A 341 37.77 3.60 13.00
C ALA A 341 36.90 4.38 11.99
N SER A 342 35.99 3.71 11.28
CA SER A 342 35.04 4.32 10.34
C SER A 342 33.64 4.52 10.94
N GLY A 343 33.43 4.18 12.21
CA GLY A 343 32.11 4.24 12.85
C GLY A 343 31.22 3.05 12.47
N LYS A 344 31.80 1.95 11.97
CA LYS A 344 31.07 0.72 11.61
C LYS A 344 31.01 -0.24 12.78
N VAL A 345 29.82 -0.79 13.04
CA VAL A 345 29.53 -1.83 14.03
C VAL A 345 28.97 -3.04 13.31
N THR A 346 29.62 -4.19 13.45
CA THR A 346 29.15 -5.47 12.89
C THR A 346 28.67 -6.38 14.01
N PHE A 347 27.45 -6.90 13.90
CA PHE A 347 26.84 -7.73 14.93
C PHE A 347 27.24 -9.19 14.75
N SER A 348 27.65 -9.85 15.84
CA SER A 348 27.79 -11.31 15.86
C SER A 348 26.43 -12.00 15.91
N ASP A 349 26.36 -13.27 15.52
CA ASP A 349 25.12 -14.08 15.55
C ASP A 349 24.43 -14.03 16.91
N SER A 350 25.20 -14.10 18.01
CA SER A 350 24.66 -14.01 19.38
C SER A 350 24.02 -12.64 19.67
N GLN A 351 24.65 -11.56 19.23
CA GLN A 351 24.14 -10.20 19.41
C GLN A 351 22.89 -9.94 18.54
N LEU A 352 22.90 -10.43 17.29
CA LEU A 352 21.72 -10.35 16.42
C LEU A 352 20.54 -11.12 17.02
N GLN A 353 20.77 -12.33 17.53
CA GLN A 353 19.72 -13.11 18.20
C GLN A 353 19.20 -12.41 19.45
N GLN A 354 20.02 -11.69 20.21
CA GLN A 354 19.52 -10.88 21.33
C GLN A 354 18.59 -9.77 20.84
N LEU A 355 18.94 -9.06 19.77
CA LEU A 355 18.10 -8.02 19.17
C LEU A 355 16.77 -8.58 18.66
N LEU A 356 16.80 -9.68 17.90
CA LEU A 356 15.60 -10.36 17.39
C LEU A 356 14.69 -10.87 18.51
N ASN A 357 15.26 -11.18 19.68
CA ASN A 357 14.50 -11.54 20.89
C ASN A 357 14.09 -10.33 21.76
N GLY A 358 14.20 -9.11 21.24
CA GLY A 358 13.69 -7.89 21.88
C GLY A 358 14.69 -7.13 22.75
N ALA A 359 15.99 -7.43 22.69
CA ALA A 359 16.99 -6.56 23.31
C ALA A 359 16.98 -5.18 22.65
N LYS A 360 17.15 -4.13 23.46
CA LYS A 360 17.20 -2.75 22.96
C LYS A 360 18.58 -2.41 22.43
N LEU A 361 18.60 -1.80 21.25
CA LEU A 361 19.76 -1.08 20.74
C LEU A 361 19.61 0.39 21.12
N THR A 362 20.54 0.96 21.85
CA THR A 362 20.50 2.38 22.23
C THR A 362 21.75 3.11 21.78
N VAL A 363 21.58 4.34 21.29
CA VAL A 363 22.68 5.27 21.04
C VAL A 363 22.69 6.34 22.13
N HIS A 364 23.87 6.64 22.65
CA HIS A 364 24.11 7.73 23.58
C HIS A 364 24.96 8.76 22.86
N ALA A 365 24.50 10.01 22.88
CA ALA A 365 25.28 11.16 22.44
C ALA A 365 26.43 11.44 23.43
N PRO A 366 27.39 12.30 23.06
CA PRO A 366 28.21 13.01 24.03
C PRO A 366 27.34 13.67 25.11
N GLU A 367 27.92 13.87 26.29
CA GLU A 367 27.33 14.69 27.36
C GLU A 367 26.93 16.06 26.80
N ASP A 368 25.72 16.50 27.14
CA ASP A 368 25.14 17.78 26.76
C ASP A 368 25.11 17.98 25.23
N SER A 369 24.94 16.93 24.42
CA SER A 369 24.74 17.11 22.97
C SER A 369 23.43 16.49 22.50
N ASP A 370 22.62 17.34 21.89
CA ASP A 370 21.34 17.00 21.26
C ASP A 370 21.45 16.83 19.74
N LYS A 371 22.67 16.83 19.19
CA LYS A 371 22.86 16.78 17.75
C LYS A 371 22.30 15.50 17.10
N ASP A 372 21.44 15.68 16.11
CA ASP A 372 20.91 14.58 15.32
C ASP A 372 22.00 13.84 14.55
N ILE A 373 21.83 12.54 14.45
CA ILE A 373 22.69 11.66 13.65
C ILE A 373 21.87 10.77 12.74
N THR A 374 22.55 10.25 11.71
CA THR A 374 21.96 9.26 10.81
C THR A 374 22.90 8.08 10.70
N LEU A 375 22.40 6.89 11.02
CA LEU A 375 23.11 5.64 10.83
C LEU A 375 22.61 4.95 9.56
N THR A 376 23.50 4.28 8.85
CA THR A 376 23.12 3.41 7.73
C THR A 376 23.19 1.96 8.18
N SER A 377 22.06 1.26 8.20
CA SER A 377 22.03 -0.18 8.41
C SER A 377 22.19 -0.94 7.11
N THR A 378 22.87 -2.07 7.19
CA THR A 378 22.89 -3.11 6.16
C THR A 378 22.38 -4.38 6.81
N VAL A 379 21.21 -4.83 6.38
CA VAL A 379 20.53 -6.03 6.89
C VAL A 379 20.61 -7.10 5.81
N THR A 380 21.20 -8.24 6.12
CA THR A 380 21.19 -9.40 5.23
C THR A 380 19.94 -10.22 5.51
N VAL A 381 19.05 -10.28 4.54
CA VAL A 381 17.87 -11.16 4.53
C VAL A 381 18.23 -12.43 3.75
N SER A 382 17.80 -13.58 4.25
CA SER A 382 18.03 -14.86 3.61
C SER A 382 16.80 -15.73 3.67
N GLU A 383 16.73 -16.60 2.69
CA GLU A 383 15.70 -17.62 2.57
C GLU A 383 16.31 -18.90 2.05
N THR A 384 15.83 -20.02 2.57
CA THR A 384 16.35 -21.34 2.27
C THR A 384 15.22 -22.20 1.74
N ASP A 385 15.47 -22.78 0.58
CA ASP A 385 14.62 -23.78 -0.05
C ASP A 385 14.32 -24.94 0.93
N VAL A 386 13.07 -25.40 0.91
CA VAL A 386 12.57 -26.48 1.75
C VAL A 386 12.96 -27.86 1.23
N ASP A 387 13.20 -27.99 -0.08
CA ASP A 387 13.52 -29.24 -0.73
C ASP A 387 14.80 -29.18 -1.59
N GLY A 388 14.93 -30.09 -2.57
CA GLY A 388 16.08 -30.19 -3.45
C GLY A 388 17.46 -30.17 -2.76
N ASN A 389 18.30 -29.24 -3.21
CA ASN A 389 19.66 -29.00 -2.70
C ASN A 389 19.68 -28.08 -1.46
N LYS A 390 18.52 -27.61 -1.00
CA LYS A 390 18.36 -26.60 0.08
C LYS A 390 19.17 -25.35 -0.19
N GLU A 391 19.07 -24.84 -1.41
CA GLU A 391 19.70 -23.60 -1.81
C GLU A 391 19.28 -22.46 -0.87
N THR A 392 20.22 -21.57 -0.56
CA THR A 392 19.96 -20.39 0.27
C THR A 392 20.37 -19.16 -0.49
N VAL A 393 19.41 -18.29 -0.77
CA VAL A 393 19.64 -16.98 -1.37
C VAL A 393 19.80 -15.94 -0.27
N LYS A 394 20.58 -14.89 -0.55
CA LYS A 394 20.80 -13.78 0.38
C LYS A 394 20.76 -12.45 -0.37
N LYS A 395 20.18 -11.44 0.27
CA LYS A 395 20.13 -10.07 -0.23
C LYS A 395 20.42 -9.11 0.92
N ASP A 396 21.27 -8.13 0.66
CA ASP A 396 21.49 -7.02 1.58
C ASP A 396 20.51 -5.90 1.24
N ILE A 397 19.73 -5.47 2.23
CA ILE A 397 18.90 -4.26 2.16
C ILE A 397 19.52 -3.18 3.04
N THR A 398 19.33 -1.93 2.65
CA THR A 398 19.89 -0.76 3.32
C THR A 398 18.80 -0.01 4.06
N GLY A 399 19.08 0.37 5.32
CA GLY A 399 18.20 1.22 6.10
C GLY A 399 18.81 2.58 6.39
N ASN A 400 18.05 3.67 6.20
CA ASN A 400 18.42 4.99 6.68
C ASN A 400 17.79 5.24 8.05
N LEU A 401 18.59 5.22 9.11
CA LEU A 401 18.11 5.32 10.48
C LEU A 401 18.40 6.72 11.01
N VAL A 402 17.40 7.59 11.04
CA VAL A 402 17.50 8.93 11.62
C VAL A 402 17.30 8.82 13.13
N ILE A 403 18.19 9.44 13.89
CA ILE A 403 18.08 9.58 15.34
C ILE A 403 17.94 11.07 15.63
N ASP A 404 16.70 11.43 15.98
CA ASP A 404 16.22 12.76 16.38
C ASP A 404 16.38 12.89 17.91
N ILE A 405 17.36 13.66 18.37
CA ILE A 405 17.68 13.87 19.78
C ILE A 405 17.20 15.28 20.15
N LYS A 406 16.25 15.37 21.08
CA LYS A 406 15.72 16.66 21.53
C LYS A 406 16.60 17.25 22.61
N ALA A 407 16.94 18.53 22.44
CA ALA A 407 17.57 19.35 23.48
C ALA A 407 16.79 19.30 24.80
N VAL A 408 17.52 19.39 25.90
CA VAL A 408 16.99 19.49 27.25
C VAL A 408 17.69 20.64 27.97
N VAL A 409 16.94 21.42 28.76
CA VAL A 409 17.54 22.42 29.66
C VAL A 409 18.29 21.67 30.76
N GLU A 410 19.57 21.97 30.95
CA GLU A 410 20.39 21.22 31.88
C GLU A 410 19.90 21.34 33.33
N GLU A 411 20.08 20.27 34.09
CA GLU A 411 19.68 20.23 35.51
C GLU A 411 20.79 20.74 36.45
N ASP A 412 22.03 20.81 35.98
CA ASP A 412 23.17 21.26 36.77
C ASP A 412 23.47 22.77 36.65
N GLY A 413 22.81 23.47 35.73
CA GLY A 413 22.87 24.92 35.61
C GLY A 413 22.16 25.68 36.74
N HIS A 414 22.43 26.99 36.82
CA HIS A 414 21.84 27.90 37.81
C HIS A 414 21.62 29.33 37.27
N LEU A 415 20.77 30.10 37.95
CA LEU A 415 20.51 31.51 37.58
C LEU A 415 21.42 32.43 38.38
N THR A 416 22.13 33.31 37.69
CA THR A 416 22.98 34.31 38.35
C THR A 416 22.97 35.63 37.59
N VAL A 417 23.63 36.64 38.14
CA VAL A 417 23.89 37.90 37.43
C VAL A 417 25.34 37.94 36.96
N ILE A 418 25.54 38.01 35.65
CA ILE A 418 26.89 38.15 35.07
C ILE A 418 27.22 39.63 34.86
N HIS A 419 28.31 40.09 35.47
CA HIS A 419 28.88 41.42 35.25
C HIS A 419 30.38 41.31 34.97
N ASN A 420 30.83 41.85 33.83
CA ASN A 420 32.25 41.79 33.40
C ASN A 420 32.85 40.37 33.43
N GLY A 421 32.06 39.36 33.08
CA GLY A 421 32.46 37.94 33.04
C GLY A 421 32.58 37.28 34.42
N LYS A 422 31.93 37.85 35.45
CA LYS A 422 31.86 37.27 36.79
C LYS A 422 30.41 37.15 37.23
N GLU A 423 30.11 36.04 37.88
CA GLU A 423 28.85 35.80 38.56
C GLU A 423 28.77 36.61 39.86
N LEU A 424 27.59 37.16 40.14
CA LEU A 424 27.31 38.02 41.28
C LEU A 424 25.97 37.62 41.91
N ASP A 425 26.01 37.18 43.17
CA ASP A 425 24.80 36.92 43.96
C ASP A 425 24.33 38.16 44.73
N THR A 426 25.18 39.20 44.79
CA THR A 426 24.86 40.49 45.39
C THR A 426 25.21 41.63 44.44
N ILE A 427 24.20 42.41 44.07
CA ILE A 427 24.33 43.56 43.17
C ILE A 427 23.96 44.81 43.94
N ALA A 428 24.83 45.83 43.90
CA ALA A 428 24.60 47.07 44.61
C ALA A 428 24.12 48.17 43.66
N CYS A 429 23.14 48.95 44.10
CA CYS A 429 22.64 50.08 43.33
C CYS A 429 23.67 51.21 43.19
N ASP A 430 23.38 52.14 42.30
CA ASP A 430 24.04 53.44 42.21
C ASP A 430 23.52 54.46 43.25
N SER A 431 23.91 55.73 43.14
CA SER A 431 23.44 56.78 44.06
C SER A 431 21.95 57.13 43.88
N ASP A 432 21.40 56.80 42.72
CA ASP A 432 20.02 57.06 42.33
C ASP A 432 19.08 55.91 42.74
N GLY A 433 19.63 54.90 43.43
CA GLY A 433 18.85 53.77 43.94
C GLY A 433 18.43 52.78 42.85
N VAL A 434 19.08 52.81 41.70
CA VAL A 434 18.80 51.93 40.55
C VAL A 434 19.84 50.82 40.50
N ILE A 435 19.38 49.59 40.28
CA ILE A 435 20.19 48.46 39.83
C ILE A 435 19.82 48.22 38.37
N ASP A 436 20.78 48.45 37.47
CA ASP A 436 20.58 48.30 36.03
C ASP A 436 20.97 46.88 35.60
N LEU A 437 19.99 46.01 35.31
CA LEU A 437 20.21 44.65 34.80
C LEU A 437 20.02 44.55 33.28
N SER A 438 20.07 45.69 32.59
CA SER A 438 19.77 45.80 31.17
C SER A 438 20.96 45.41 30.27
N ASN A 439 20.75 45.52 28.95
CA ASN A 439 21.78 45.36 27.93
C ASN A 439 22.66 46.61 27.72
N ALA A 440 22.48 47.67 28.51
CA ALA A 440 23.26 48.90 28.39
C ALA A 440 24.75 48.70 28.72
N THR A 441 25.62 49.54 28.14
CA THR A 441 27.08 49.46 28.34
C THR A 441 27.53 49.67 29.79
N ASN A 442 26.74 50.40 30.59
CA ASN A 442 27.03 50.70 32.00
C ASN A 442 26.13 49.89 32.96
N SER A 443 25.57 48.78 32.50
CA SER A 443 24.74 47.89 33.32
C SER A 443 25.53 47.27 34.48
N ASP A 444 24.86 47.06 35.60
CA ASP A 444 25.37 46.40 36.81
C ASP A 444 25.42 44.86 36.66
N GLY A 445 24.90 44.31 35.57
CA GLY A 445 24.96 42.90 35.21
C GLY A 445 23.75 42.43 34.41
N LYS A 446 23.66 41.14 34.10
CA LYS A 446 22.47 40.56 33.44
C LYS A 446 22.08 39.25 34.08
N ILE A 447 20.78 39.02 34.24
CA ILE A 447 20.28 37.71 34.64
C ILE A 447 20.58 36.74 33.49
N THR A 448 21.32 35.68 33.81
CA THR A 448 21.79 34.68 32.87
C THR A 448 21.63 33.30 33.49
N TRP A 449 21.24 32.34 32.68
CA TRP A 449 21.39 30.92 32.99
C TRP A 449 22.82 30.51 32.67
N VAL A 450 23.50 29.91 33.65
CA VAL A 450 24.86 29.40 33.49
C VAL A 450 24.81 27.91 33.73
N ASP A 451 25.22 27.16 32.72
CA ASP A 451 25.38 25.72 32.69
C ASP A 451 26.83 25.37 32.29
N ASP A 452 27.17 24.08 32.37
CA ASP A 452 28.45 23.55 31.90
C ASP A 452 28.37 23.05 30.43
N ASP A 453 27.21 23.20 29.77
CA ASP A 453 27.02 22.83 28.37
C ASP A 453 27.85 23.76 27.45
N SER A 454 28.62 23.10 26.58
CA SER A 454 29.46 23.77 25.58
C SER A 454 29.09 23.44 24.15
N SER A 455 28.15 22.52 23.93
CA SER A 455 27.61 22.17 22.63
C SER A 455 26.62 23.24 22.18
N SER A 456 25.66 23.58 23.04
CA SER A 456 24.50 24.37 22.67
C SER A 456 24.44 25.68 23.49
N LYS A 457 23.28 26.36 23.50
CA LYS A 457 23.09 27.60 24.27
C LYS A 457 21.72 27.63 24.89
N GLU A 458 21.71 27.75 26.21
CA GLU A 458 20.52 28.01 26.97
C GLU A 458 20.24 29.50 27.19
N ILE A 459 18.97 29.89 27.11
CA ILE A 459 18.55 31.29 27.30
C ILE A 459 17.39 31.45 28.28
N VAL A 460 17.42 32.55 29.02
CA VAL A 460 16.28 32.99 29.82
C VAL A 460 15.27 33.70 28.92
N THR A 461 14.04 33.20 28.91
CA THR A 461 12.93 33.67 28.08
C THR A 461 11.89 34.47 28.86
N GLN A 462 11.81 34.31 30.18
CA GLN A 462 10.98 35.14 31.05
C GLN A 462 11.52 35.08 32.47
N VAL A 463 11.33 36.16 33.24
CA VAL A 463 11.61 36.18 34.67
C VAL A 463 10.39 36.66 35.44
N VAL A 464 10.06 36.01 36.55
CA VAL A 464 9.13 36.50 37.57
C VAL A 464 9.94 36.77 38.84
N LEU A 465 9.83 38.00 39.34
CA LEU A 465 10.54 38.47 40.53
C LEU A 465 9.58 38.56 41.72
N GLU A 466 9.90 37.89 42.83
CA GLU A 466 9.11 37.95 44.06
C GLU A 466 9.90 37.58 45.33
N PRO A 467 9.56 38.10 46.51
CA PRO A 467 8.63 39.20 46.75
C PRO A 467 9.28 40.55 46.45
N ILE A 468 8.55 41.43 45.78
CA ILE A 468 8.91 42.84 45.62
C ILE A 468 8.09 43.69 46.59
N PRO A 469 8.71 44.34 47.59
CA PRO A 469 8.00 45.21 48.51
C PRO A 469 7.34 46.39 47.80
N GLU A 470 6.26 46.91 48.40
CA GLU A 470 5.59 48.12 47.92
C GLU A 470 6.56 49.31 47.86
N GLY A 471 6.48 50.08 46.78
CA GLY A 471 7.35 51.23 46.51
C GLY A 471 8.57 50.92 45.62
N PHE A 472 8.86 49.66 45.30
CA PHE A 472 9.87 49.34 44.28
C PHE A 472 9.29 49.47 42.87
N VAL A 473 10.12 49.87 41.91
CA VAL A 473 9.74 49.94 40.48
C VAL A 473 10.62 49.00 39.68
N ILE A 474 10.01 48.14 38.85
CA ILE A 474 10.73 47.29 37.90
C ILE A 474 10.53 47.82 36.50
N ILE A 475 11.54 48.53 35.97
CA ILE A 475 11.56 48.95 34.57
C ILE A 475 11.74 47.70 33.70
N GLY A 476 10.91 47.57 32.68
CA GLY A 476 10.79 46.35 31.88
C GLY A 476 9.89 45.26 32.49
N GLY A 477 9.50 45.40 33.77
CA GLY A 477 8.55 44.50 34.43
C GLY A 477 7.09 44.95 34.32
N ILE A 478 6.19 44.01 34.60
CA ILE A 478 4.74 44.17 34.71
C ILE A 478 4.35 43.87 36.15
N ASN A 479 3.65 44.78 36.83
CA ASN A 479 3.27 44.63 38.24
C ASN A 479 1.97 43.82 38.35
N ASN A 480 2.04 42.62 38.96
CA ASN A 480 0.90 41.72 39.04
C ASN A 480 -0.09 42.11 40.16
N GLY A 481 0.27 43.10 40.99
CA GLY A 481 -0.61 43.65 42.03
C GLY A 481 -0.63 42.87 43.34
N ASP A 482 0.16 41.80 43.45
CA ASP A 482 0.28 40.94 44.63
C ASP A 482 1.72 40.87 45.19
N GLY A 483 2.61 41.69 44.65
CA GLY A 483 4.03 41.74 45.03
C GLY A 483 4.96 40.94 44.12
N SER A 484 4.47 40.29 43.05
CA SER A 484 5.33 39.79 41.98
C SER A 484 5.34 40.69 40.76
N TRP A 485 6.42 40.58 39.99
CA TRP A 485 6.56 41.26 38.72
C TRP A 485 7.00 40.32 37.60
N THR A 486 6.25 40.28 36.51
CA THR A 486 6.60 39.52 35.30
C THR A 486 7.45 40.36 34.36
N VAL A 487 8.61 39.86 33.95
CA VAL A 487 9.52 40.47 32.98
C VAL A 487 9.54 39.59 31.72
N PRO A 488 8.83 39.97 30.64
CA PRO A 488 8.81 39.20 29.41
C PRO A 488 10.17 39.25 28.68
N GLN A 489 10.46 38.27 27.83
CA GLN A 489 11.73 38.17 27.08
C GLN A 489 12.15 39.49 26.42
N SER A 490 11.17 40.14 25.77
CA SER A 490 11.37 41.39 25.03
C SER A 490 11.84 42.56 25.90
N GLN A 491 11.66 42.46 27.23
CA GLN A 491 12.03 43.49 28.20
C GLN A 491 13.20 43.10 29.10
N LEU A 492 13.70 41.86 29.05
CA LEU A 492 14.88 41.45 29.82
C LEU A 492 16.09 42.36 29.51
N GLY A 493 16.23 42.77 28.25
CA GLY A 493 17.27 43.70 27.81
C GLY A 493 17.14 45.14 28.34
N ASN A 494 16.03 45.49 29.01
CA ASN A 494 15.75 46.80 29.59
C ASN A 494 15.51 46.73 31.11
N LEU A 495 15.78 45.58 31.74
CA LEU A 495 15.43 45.34 33.14
C LEU A 495 16.20 46.28 34.07
N GLN A 496 15.48 47.07 34.88
CA GLN A 496 16.09 47.85 35.96
C GLN A 496 15.21 47.77 37.21
N ILE A 497 15.84 47.77 38.37
CA ILE A 497 15.16 47.68 39.66
C ILE A 497 15.49 48.93 40.45
N GLN A 498 14.47 49.76 40.70
CA GLN A 498 14.61 50.99 41.45
C GLN A 498 14.02 50.82 42.86
N ALA A 499 14.79 51.24 43.86
CA ALA A 499 14.37 51.15 45.25
C ALA A 499 13.23 52.10 45.62
N LEU A 500 12.45 51.67 46.61
CA LEU A 500 11.47 52.51 47.28
C LEU A 500 12.12 53.71 48.00
N ASN A 501 11.31 54.74 48.24
CA ASN A 501 11.72 56.02 48.82
C ASN A 501 12.56 55.87 50.10
N GLY A 502 13.84 56.28 50.03
CA GLY A 502 14.75 56.27 51.17
C GLY A 502 15.16 54.88 51.68
N PHE A 503 14.90 53.81 50.92
CA PHE A 503 15.34 52.47 51.29
C PHE A 503 16.83 52.29 51.05
N THR A 504 17.56 52.02 52.13
CA THR A 504 19.02 51.77 52.11
C THR A 504 19.37 50.36 52.58
N GLY A 505 18.41 49.44 52.52
CA GLY A 505 18.55 48.05 52.96
C GLY A 505 18.98 47.11 51.84
N LYS A 506 18.98 45.81 52.15
CA LYS A 506 19.09 44.75 51.15
C LYS A 506 17.72 44.13 50.89
N LEU A 507 17.43 43.77 49.65
CA LEU A 507 16.27 43.01 49.23
C LEU A 507 16.75 41.64 48.76
N GLU A 508 16.30 40.58 49.44
CA GLU A 508 16.44 39.21 48.95
C GLU A 508 15.17 38.84 48.20
N LEU A 509 15.30 38.43 46.94
CA LEU A 509 14.19 37.98 46.12
C LEU A 509 14.48 36.61 45.51
N LYS A 510 13.41 35.85 45.26
CA LYS A 510 13.40 34.64 44.43
C LYS A 510 13.22 35.07 42.97
N ILE A 511 14.07 34.54 42.11
CA ILE A 511 13.94 34.61 40.66
C ILE A 511 13.31 33.31 40.22
N SER A 512 12.17 33.38 39.53
CA SER A 512 11.62 32.29 38.75
C SER A 512 11.84 32.59 37.28
N ALA A 513 12.63 31.77 36.57
CA ALA A 513 12.92 32.00 35.17
C ALA A 513 12.40 30.84 34.31
N LEU A 514 11.86 31.17 33.14
CA LEU A 514 11.70 30.18 32.06
C LEU A 514 13.00 30.14 31.27
N VAL A 515 13.64 28.96 31.26
CA VAL A 515 14.87 28.68 30.51
C VAL A 515 14.53 27.80 29.32
N GLN A 516 15.20 28.01 28.19
CA GLN A 516 15.05 27.22 26.98
C GLN A 516 16.41 26.95 26.37
N ASP A 517 16.61 25.70 25.96
CA ASP A 517 17.76 25.27 25.18
C ASP A 517 17.54 25.57 23.68
N LEU A 518 18.54 26.15 23.02
CA LEU A 518 18.46 26.53 21.60
C LEU A 518 18.95 25.47 20.61
N SER A 519 19.37 24.30 21.09
CA SER A 519 19.79 23.12 20.33
C SER A 519 21.07 23.29 19.50
N ASP A 520 21.78 22.17 19.28
CA ASP A 520 22.91 22.05 18.36
C ASP A 520 22.50 22.15 16.87
N ASP A 521 21.25 21.81 16.55
CA ASP A 521 20.78 21.67 15.16
C ASP A 521 19.41 22.28 14.85
N SER A 522 18.96 23.18 15.73
CA SER A 522 17.76 24.05 15.61
C SER A 522 16.45 23.46 16.13
N ASP A 523 16.47 22.33 16.82
CA ASP A 523 15.29 21.77 17.50
C ASP A 523 15.24 22.15 18.98
N VAL A 524 14.85 23.40 19.23
CA VAL A 524 14.85 24.00 20.58
C VAL A 524 14.03 23.18 21.59
N SER A 525 14.49 23.13 22.84
CA SER A 525 13.81 22.39 23.90
C SER A 525 12.49 23.03 24.32
N ASN A 526 11.72 22.29 25.12
CA ASN A 526 10.62 22.90 25.87
C ASN A 526 11.16 23.85 26.94
N GLN A 527 10.42 24.92 27.22
CA GLN A 527 10.79 25.82 28.31
C GLN A 527 10.60 25.15 29.67
N VAL A 528 11.57 25.32 30.57
CA VAL A 528 11.54 24.77 31.93
C VAL A 528 11.66 25.90 32.96
N ILE A 529 10.93 25.78 34.07
CA ILE A 529 10.99 26.76 35.17
C ILE A 529 12.19 26.43 36.06
N ARG A 530 13.05 27.42 36.29
CA ARG A 530 14.21 27.36 37.18
C ARG A 530 14.14 28.44 38.25
N TYR A 531 14.71 28.16 39.41
CA TYR A 531 14.62 29.03 40.58
C TYR A 531 15.98 29.33 41.17
N ASP A 532 16.21 30.58 41.55
CA ASP A 532 17.36 30.97 42.38
C ASP A 532 17.04 32.20 43.24
N ASN A 533 17.98 32.62 44.09
CA ASN A 533 17.84 33.79 44.96
C ASN A 533 18.85 34.87 44.59
N LEU A 534 18.41 36.12 44.60
CA LEU A 534 19.26 37.28 44.32
C LEU A 534 19.20 38.28 45.48
N THR A 535 20.38 38.78 45.89
CA THR A 535 20.48 39.86 46.87
C THR A 535 20.73 41.20 46.18
N LEU A 536 19.81 42.13 46.34
CA LEU A 536 19.92 43.49 45.84
C LEU A 536 20.27 44.45 46.98
N ASP A 537 21.42 45.12 46.91
CA ASP A 537 21.93 46.02 47.94
C ASP A 537 21.68 47.49 47.57
N PHE A 538 20.72 48.12 48.25
CA PHE A 538 20.36 49.52 48.01
C PHE A 538 21.04 50.50 48.98
N SER A 539 22.12 50.10 49.66
CA SER A 539 22.80 50.94 50.66
C SER A 539 23.31 52.29 50.16
N LYS A 540 23.44 52.48 48.83
CA LYS A 540 23.85 53.75 48.21
C LYS A 540 22.69 54.64 47.78
N ASN A 541 21.45 54.17 47.88
CA ASN A 541 20.27 54.92 47.50
C ASN A 541 20.18 56.25 48.26
N THR A 542 20.07 57.36 47.53
CA THR A 542 19.86 58.69 48.11
C THR A 542 18.57 59.37 47.64
N VAL A 543 17.81 58.73 46.74
CA VAL A 543 16.64 59.34 46.11
C VAL A 543 15.41 59.31 47.02
N LYS A 544 14.56 60.31 46.80
CA LYS A 544 13.28 60.45 47.49
C LYS A 544 12.20 60.78 46.48
N PHE A 545 11.26 59.86 46.33
CA PHE A 545 10.06 60.01 45.51
C PHE A 545 8.84 59.85 46.42
N ASP A 546 7.92 60.79 46.39
CA ASP A 546 6.67 60.78 47.17
C ASP A 546 5.43 60.94 46.30
N GLU A 547 5.61 60.77 44.99
CA GLU A 547 4.52 60.66 44.00
C GLU A 547 3.62 59.47 44.35
N LYS A 548 2.39 59.50 43.84
CA LYS A 548 1.33 58.56 44.17
C LYS A 548 0.75 58.03 42.88
N ALA A 549 0.31 56.78 42.87
CA ALA A 549 -0.46 56.25 41.77
C ALA A 549 -1.87 56.86 41.75
N ALA A 550 -2.43 57.02 40.57
CA ALA A 550 -3.81 57.44 40.38
C ALA A 550 -4.79 56.35 40.85
N ASP A 551 -5.97 56.77 41.26
CA ASP A 551 -7.06 55.87 41.65
C ASP A 551 -7.66 55.17 40.43
N ILE A 552 -8.09 53.91 40.61
CA ILE A 552 -8.77 53.12 39.58
C ILE A 552 -10.29 53.24 39.76
N GLU A 553 -11.02 53.58 38.70
CA GLU A 553 -12.48 53.60 38.67
C GLU A 553 -13.01 52.43 37.83
N ILE A 554 -13.92 51.64 38.43
CA ILE A 554 -14.51 50.44 37.81
C ILE A 554 -16.01 50.64 37.65
N GLY A 555 -16.47 50.67 36.40
CA GLY A 555 -17.86 50.61 36.01
C GLY A 555 -18.48 49.28 36.40
N LYS A 556 -19.59 49.30 37.13
CA LYS A 556 -20.23 48.08 37.66
C LYS A 556 -21.31 47.56 36.73
N GLY A 557 -21.35 46.24 36.58
CA GLY A 557 -22.47 45.51 35.98
C GLY A 557 -22.49 45.50 34.46
N TYR A 558 -21.38 45.85 33.80
CA TYR A 558 -21.22 45.59 32.38
C TYR A 558 -20.98 44.09 32.15
N VAL A 559 -21.63 43.53 31.12
CA VAL A 559 -21.45 42.14 30.69
C VAL A 559 -20.74 42.19 29.34
N VAL A 560 -19.58 41.52 29.26
CA VAL A 560 -18.86 41.35 28.00
C VAL A 560 -19.63 40.34 27.16
N THR A 561 -19.89 40.66 25.91
CA THR A 561 -20.64 39.78 25.00
C THR A 561 -19.73 39.27 23.89
N GLY A 562 -19.91 38.02 23.50
CA GLY A 562 -19.31 37.40 22.33
C GLY A 562 -20.34 36.56 21.58
N ASP A 563 -19.99 36.15 20.38
CA ASP A 563 -20.72 35.15 19.61
C ASP A 563 -19.90 33.87 19.59
N GLU A 564 -20.58 32.72 19.63
CA GLU A 564 -19.99 31.41 19.38
C GLU A 564 -19.16 31.39 18.09
N ASP A 565 -18.07 30.62 18.11
CA ASP A 565 -17.09 30.49 17.02
C ASP A 565 -16.44 31.80 16.55
N GLN A 566 -16.59 32.88 17.32
CA GLN A 566 -15.96 34.16 17.06
C GLN A 566 -15.00 34.56 18.17
N ILE A 567 -14.03 35.38 17.81
CA ILE A 567 -13.09 35.99 18.75
C ILE A 567 -13.83 37.03 19.60
N ILE A 568 -13.58 37.03 20.92
CA ILE A 568 -14.16 38.03 21.83
C ILE A 568 -13.15 39.16 22.06
N ASP A 569 -13.51 40.38 21.63
CA ASP A 569 -12.73 41.60 21.89
C ASP A 569 -12.94 42.09 23.32
N LEU A 570 -12.25 41.43 24.25
CA LEU A 570 -12.29 41.71 25.67
C LEU A 570 -11.75 43.12 25.95
N GLY A 571 -10.62 43.48 25.35
CA GLY A 571 -9.95 44.75 25.54
C GLY A 571 -10.83 45.95 25.21
N LYS A 572 -11.46 45.93 24.03
CA LYS A 572 -12.39 46.98 23.62
C LYS A 572 -13.56 47.14 24.57
N GLN A 573 -14.19 46.04 24.94
CA GLN A 573 -15.39 46.09 25.79
C GLN A 573 -15.08 46.59 27.20
N LEU A 574 -13.92 46.21 27.76
CA LEU A 574 -13.46 46.71 29.05
C LEU A 574 -13.11 48.20 28.98
N MET A 575 -12.33 48.64 27.99
CA MET A 575 -11.90 50.06 27.90
C MET A 575 -13.04 51.03 27.59
N ASP A 576 -14.10 50.57 26.93
CA ASP A 576 -15.25 51.41 26.57
C ASP A 576 -16.25 51.55 27.74
N ASN A 577 -16.31 50.58 28.66
CA ASN A 577 -17.43 50.48 29.61
C ASN A 577 -17.06 50.19 31.08
N VAL A 578 -15.88 49.63 31.33
CA VAL A 578 -15.51 49.09 32.66
C VAL A 578 -14.40 49.89 33.31
N ILE A 579 -13.30 50.13 32.61
CA ILE A 579 -12.09 50.67 33.24
C ILE A 579 -11.87 52.16 32.89
N GLN A 580 -11.66 52.97 33.92
CA GLN A 580 -11.16 54.34 33.79
C GLN A 580 -10.17 54.67 34.91
N ILE A 581 -9.10 55.39 34.61
CA ILE A 581 -8.14 55.91 35.60
C ILE A 581 -8.56 57.31 36.00
N SER A 582 -8.67 57.55 37.31
CA SER A 582 -9.15 58.80 37.92
C SER A 582 -8.41 60.00 37.36
N THR A 583 -9.17 60.99 36.87
CA THR A 583 -8.60 62.26 36.41
C THR A 583 -8.56 63.34 37.49
N ALA A 584 -9.07 63.03 38.68
CA ALA A 584 -9.38 64.00 39.72
C ALA A 584 -8.25 64.19 40.74
N ASP A 585 -7.39 63.19 40.93
CA ASP A 585 -6.28 63.18 41.90
C ASP A 585 -5.02 63.91 41.40
N GLY A 586 -4.83 64.02 40.08
CA GLY A 586 -3.67 64.69 39.47
C GLY A 586 -2.39 63.86 39.47
N HIS A 587 -2.48 62.55 39.71
CA HIS A 587 -1.34 61.65 39.95
C HIS A 587 -0.81 60.91 38.70
N ARG A 588 -1.56 60.93 37.59
CA ARG A 588 -1.31 60.09 36.40
C ARG A 588 -0.05 60.36 35.58
N SER A 589 0.74 61.39 35.87
CA SER A 589 1.81 61.83 34.94
C SER A 589 2.93 60.83 34.76
N HIS A 590 3.09 59.89 35.69
CA HIS A 590 4.12 58.86 35.65
C HIS A 590 3.54 57.45 35.85
N ASP A 591 2.24 57.28 35.62
CA ASP A 591 1.56 56.00 35.86
C ASP A 591 1.60 55.07 34.64
N GLU A 592 1.76 53.79 34.94
CA GLU A 592 1.43 52.69 34.03
C GLU A 592 0.25 51.89 34.59
N PHE A 593 -0.54 51.31 33.70
CA PHE A 593 -1.67 50.46 34.05
C PHE A 593 -1.38 49.01 33.69
N THR A 594 -1.73 48.10 34.59
CA THR A 594 -1.67 46.67 34.37
C THR A 594 -3.05 46.05 34.56
N ILE A 595 -3.42 45.15 33.66
CA ILE A 595 -4.55 44.22 33.83
C ILE A 595 -4.00 42.81 33.97
N VAL A 596 -4.50 42.07 34.96
CA VAL A 596 -4.13 40.69 35.29
C VAL A 596 -5.39 39.83 35.24
N ILE A 597 -5.34 38.72 34.51
CA ILE A 597 -6.47 37.81 34.30
C ILE A 597 -5.99 36.39 34.58
N ALA A 598 -6.62 35.72 35.55
CA ALA A 598 -6.23 34.34 35.86
C ALA A 598 -6.73 33.35 34.79
N SER A 599 -5.81 32.56 34.23
CA SER A 599 -6.12 31.61 33.15
C SER A 599 -7.11 30.52 33.58
N LYS A 600 -7.08 30.11 34.85
CA LYS A 600 -8.00 29.12 35.45
C LYS A 600 -9.48 29.49 35.34
N ASN A 601 -9.80 30.75 35.06
CA ASN A 601 -11.16 31.24 34.90
C ASN A 601 -11.67 31.20 33.46
N LEU A 602 -10.81 30.85 32.50
CA LEU A 602 -11.20 30.62 31.11
C LEU A 602 -11.82 29.22 30.94
N PRO A 603 -12.75 29.05 29.99
CA PRO A 603 -13.18 27.73 29.54
C PRO A 603 -11.99 26.88 29.10
N ALA A 604 -12.05 25.57 29.32
CA ALA A 604 -10.95 24.67 28.97
C ALA A 604 -10.66 24.73 27.46
N GLY A 605 -9.42 25.05 27.08
CA GLY A 605 -9.02 25.24 25.68
C GLY A 605 -8.96 26.70 25.23
N ALA A 606 -9.74 27.59 25.87
CA ALA A 606 -9.70 29.02 25.59
C ALA A 606 -8.40 29.67 26.09
N SER A 607 -7.92 30.67 25.35
CA SER A 607 -6.70 31.41 25.67
C SER A 607 -6.89 32.92 25.45
N ILE A 608 -5.96 33.73 25.98
CA ILE A 608 -5.93 35.17 25.75
C ILE A 608 -4.68 35.53 24.96
N ILE A 609 -4.85 36.36 23.92
CA ILE A 609 -3.75 37.00 23.19
C ILE A 609 -3.70 38.49 23.47
N GLY A 610 -2.56 39.11 23.18
CA GLY A 610 -2.32 40.53 23.46
C GLY A 610 -1.82 40.83 24.87
N ALA A 611 -1.61 39.79 25.70
CA ALA A 611 -1.00 39.87 27.02
C ALA A 611 0.23 38.96 27.12
N SER A 612 1.14 39.25 28.04
CA SER A 612 2.18 38.29 28.45
C SER A 612 1.59 37.26 29.40
N PHE A 613 2.11 36.03 29.44
CA PHE A 613 1.67 35.00 30.38
C PHE A 613 2.68 34.85 31.52
N ASP A 614 2.27 35.05 32.76
CA ASP A 614 3.06 34.77 33.95
C ASP A 614 3.09 33.26 34.22
N HIS A 615 4.26 32.64 34.04
CA HIS A 615 4.44 31.20 34.19
C HIS A 615 4.32 30.68 35.61
N GLU A 616 4.59 31.52 36.62
CA GLU A 616 4.62 31.10 38.02
C GLU A 616 3.19 31.09 38.59
N ARG A 617 2.34 32.03 38.17
CA ARG A 617 0.95 32.15 38.66
C ARG A 617 -0.12 31.62 37.72
N GLY A 618 0.21 31.42 36.44
CA GLY A 618 -0.77 31.06 35.42
C GLY A 618 -1.73 32.21 35.12
N GLU A 619 -1.21 33.42 34.95
CA GLU A 619 -1.98 34.65 34.75
C GLU A 619 -1.60 35.37 33.46
N TYR A 620 -2.56 35.95 32.76
CA TYR A 620 -2.32 36.86 31.65
C TYR A 620 -2.14 38.27 32.18
N VAL A 621 -1.00 38.90 31.90
CA VAL A 621 -0.62 40.23 32.36
C VAL A 621 -0.35 41.16 31.19
N LEU A 622 -1.05 42.29 31.13
CA LEU A 622 -0.89 43.31 30.09
C LEU A 622 -0.63 44.66 30.74
N LYS A 623 0.52 45.25 30.40
CA LYS A 623 0.91 46.60 30.82
C LYS A 623 0.76 47.60 29.68
N VAL A 624 0.12 48.73 29.96
CA VAL A 624 -0.14 49.81 29.00
C VAL A 624 0.07 51.19 29.66
N PRO A 625 0.45 52.23 28.90
CA PRO A 625 0.62 53.57 29.45
C PRO A 625 -0.71 54.18 29.89
N VAL A 626 -0.68 55.05 30.91
CA VAL A 626 -1.86 55.84 31.32
C VAL A 626 -1.86 57.20 30.59
N PRO A 627 -2.80 57.47 29.68
CA PRO A 627 -2.86 58.77 29.01
C PRO A 627 -3.53 59.83 29.89
N ALA A 628 -3.34 61.10 29.53
CA ALA A 628 -3.93 62.24 30.22
C ALA A 628 -5.47 62.25 30.24
N THR A 629 -6.13 61.48 29.36
CA THR A 629 -7.59 61.27 29.36
C THR A 629 -8.06 60.31 30.46
N GLY A 630 -7.17 59.47 31.01
CA GLY A 630 -7.50 58.40 31.94
C GLY A 630 -8.10 57.15 31.29
N GLN A 631 -8.28 57.14 29.97
CA GLN A 631 -8.79 55.98 29.23
C GLN A 631 -7.60 55.17 28.71
N VAL A 632 -7.37 53.99 29.29
CA VAL A 632 -6.29 53.08 28.89
C VAL A 632 -6.61 52.38 27.57
N ASP A 633 -5.59 52.12 26.76
CA ASP A 633 -5.73 51.39 25.51
C ASP A 633 -5.49 49.90 25.76
N LEU A 634 -6.54 49.10 25.67
CA LEU A 634 -6.48 47.63 25.79
C LEU A 634 -6.67 46.95 24.44
N THR A 635 -6.45 47.66 23.33
CA THR A 635 -6.64 47.11 21.99
C THR A 635 -5.71 45.93 21.79
N GLY A 636 -6.22 44.85 21.23
CA GLY A 636 -5.42 43.63 21.01
C GLY A 636 -5.60 42.57 22.09
N LEU A 637 -6.24 42.88 23.21
CA LEU A 637 -6.59 41.89 24.24
C LEU A 637 -7.84 41.12 23.81
N TYR A 638 -7.64 39.91 23.29
CA TYR A 638 -8.72 39.06 22.78
C TYR A 638 -8.78 37.73 23.54
N ILE A 639 -9.98 37.19 23.74
CA ILE A 639 -10.17 35.78 24.07
C ILE A 639 -10.32 35.02 22.76
N ILE A 640 -9.49 34.01 22.58
CA ILE A 640 -9.41 33.18 21.38
C ILE A 640 -9.46 31.69 21.77
N ASP A 641 -9.43 30.82 20.75
CA ASP A 641 -9.40 29.35 20.90
C ASP A 641 -10.48 28.81 21.84
N MET A 642 -11.63 29.50 21.86
CA MET A 642 -12.81 28.98 22.55
C MET A 642 -13.10 27.57 22.03
N PRO A 643 -13.59 26.65 22.89
CA PRO A 643 -14.00 25.34 22.44
C PRO A 643 -14.96 25.47 21.26
N GLN A 644 -14.85 24.56 20.30
CA GLN A 644 -15.72 24.53 19.14
C GLN A 644 -17.17 24.44 19.59
N ASP A 645 -18.06 25.25 19.00
CA ASP A 645 -19.49 25.28 19.32
C ASP A 645 -19.72 25.57 20.83
N PHE A 646 -18.92 26.48 21.42
CA PHE A 646 -19.15 26.95 22.79
C PHE A 646 -20.05 28.18 22.81
N SER A 647 -21.24 28.04 23.39
CA SER A 647 -22.09 29.15 23.80
C SER A 647 -22.54 29.03 25.25
N GLY A 648 -22.24 30.05 26.07
CA GLY A 648 -22.49 30.02 27.50
C GLY A 648 -21.88 31.19 28.26
N ASP A 649 -22.19 31.28 29.55
CA ASP A 649 -21.72 32.35 30.42
C ASP A 649 -20.55 31.87 31.29
N PHE A 650 -19.50 32.68 31.40
CA PHE A 650 -18.40 32.45 32.34
C PHE A 650 -17.94 33.76 32.99
N LYS A 651 -17.07 33.67 34.00
CA LYS A 651 -16.62 34.83 34.78
C LYS A 651 -15.11 34.86 34.87
N LEU A 652 -14.53 36.02 34.59
CA LEU A 652 -13.12 36.29 34.79
C LEU A 652 -12.90 37.07 36.08
N GLU A 653 -11.97 36.59 36.90
CA GLU A 653 -11.38 37.39 37.96
C GLU A 653 -10.31 38.29 37.33
N VAL A 654 -10.50 39.60 37.46
CA VAL A 654 -9.61 40.60 36.85
C VAL A 654 -9.05 41.49 37.95
N THR A 655 -7.73 41.61 37.98
CA THR A 655 -7.02 42.55 38.85
C THR A 655 -6.48 43.69 38.00
N TYR A 656 -6.73 44.91 38.46
CA TYR A 656 -6.28 46.15 37.85
C TYR A 656 -5.28 46.81 38.76
N VAL A 657 -4.16 47.26 38.20
CA VAL A 657 -3.07 47.88 38.95
C VAL A 657 -2.66 49.17 38.25
N THR A 658 -2.63 50.30 38.96
CA THR A 658 -1.95 51.52 38.53
C THR A 658 -0.66 51.62 39.31
N THR A 659 0.47 51.81 38.64
CA THR A 659 1.78 51.92 39.29
C THR A 659 2.45 53.22 38.86
N ASP A 660 2.81 54.06 39.83
CA ASP A 660 3.61 55.25 39.60
C ASP A 660 5.08 54.83 39.39
N THR A 661 5.60 55.07 38.20
CA THR A 661 6.93 54.61 37.77
C THR A 661 8.09 55.38 38.39
N LYS A 662 7.84 56.41 39.21
CA LYS A 662 8.88 57.15 39.94
C LYS A 662 9.00 56.69 41.38
N SER A 663 7.87 56.55 42.06
CA SER A 663 7.79 56.23 43.48
C SER A 663 7.58 54.75 43.78
N GLY A 664 7.06 53.98 42.81
CA GLY A 664 6.63 52.60 42.98
C GLY A 664 5.36 52.45 43.82
N ASP A 665 4.69 53.55 44.16
CA ASP A 665 3.35 53.53 44.74
C ASP A 665 2.40 52.88 43.73
N TYR A 666 1.51 52.01 44.20
CA TYR A 666 0.52 51.38 43.33
C TYR A 666 -0.84 51.25 44.01
N ASN A 667 -1.90 51.31 43.21
CA ASN A 667 -3.25 50.99 43.65
C ASN A 667 -3.71 49.73 42.94
N THR A 668 -4.31 48.81 43.69
CA THR A 668 -4.89 47.57 43.15
C THR A 668 -6.40 47.55 43.36
N LYS A 669 -7.14 47.12 42.33
CA LYS A 669 -8.57 46.79 42.45
C LYS A 669 -8.88 45.47 41.75
N THR A 670 -9.77 44.69 42.35
CA THR A 670 -10.27 43.45 41.75
C THR A 670 -11.72 43.62 41.32
N ASP A 671 -12.08 42.96 40.22
CA ASP A 671 -13.45 42.86 39.72
C ASP A 671 -13.75 41.45 39.19
N THR A 672 -15.03 41.14 39.05
CA THR A 672 -15.49 39.92 38.40
C THR A 672 -16.28 40.28 37.15
N VAL A 673 -15.63 40.13 35.99
CA VAL A 673 -16.22 40.42 34.69
C VAL A 673 -17.03 39.22 34.24
N SER A 674 -18.32 39.42 33.95
CA SER A 674 -19.16 38.37 33.38
C SER A 674 -19.07 38.42 31.85
N ILE A 675 -18.85 37.26 31.23
CA ILE A 675 -18.80 37.09 29.78
C ILE A 675 -19.96 36.20 29.37
N GLN A 676 -20.70 36.65 28.37
CA GLN A 676 -21.81 35.94 27.77
C GLN A 676 -21.49 35.64 26.31
N VAL A 677 -21.43 34.36 25.95
CA VAL A 677 -21.23 33.91 24.57
C VAL A 677 -22.57 33.47 24.00
N ALA A 678 -23.06 34.19 23.00
CA ALA A 678 -24.36 33.93 22.39
C ALA A 678 -24.26 32.77 21.38
N PRO A 679 -25.22 31.83 21.39
CA PRO A 679 -25.25 30.73 20.42
C PRO A 679 -25.44 31.27 18.99
N GLN A 680 -24.77 30.64 18.04
CA GLN A 680 -24.92 30.87 16.61
C GLN A 680 -25.45 29.61 15.92
N VAL A 681 -26.14 29.80 14.79
CA VAL A 681 -26.67 28.67 14.02
C VAL A 681 -25.72 28.34 12.87
N ASP A 682 -25.13 27.16 12.89
CA ASP A 682 -24.18 26.58 11.93
C ASP A 682 -24.83 25.90 10.74
N GLY A 683 -26.10 25.51 10.92
CA GLY A 683 -26.94 24.91 9.91
C GLY A 683 -26.63 23.42 9.67
N PRO A 684 -27.26 22.80 8.66
CA PRO A 684 -27.18 21.36 8.47
C PRO A 684 -25.82 20.91 7.93
N LYS A 685 -25.36 19.77 8.43
CA LYS A 685 -24.29 18.95 7.86
C LYS A 685 -24.77 18.15 6.67
N SER A 686 -25.96 17.55 6.76
CA SER A 686 -26.62 16.86 5.64
C SER A 686 -28.14 16.97 5.71
N VAL A 687 -28.78 16.86 4.55
CA VAL A 687 -30.23 16.83 4.38
C VAL A 687 -30.54 15.74 3.37
N ASP A 688 -31.23 14.69 3.82
CA ASP A 688 -31.56 13.51 3.02
C ASP A 688 -33.08 13.37 2.91
N ILE A 689 -33.56 13.03 1.71
CA ILE A 689 -34.99 12.78 1.45
C ILE A 689 -35.12 11.39 0.85
N ASN A 690 -35.85 10.53 1.55
CA ASN A 690 -36.14 9.17 1.14
C ASN A 690 -37.62 9.04 0.77
N VAL A 691 -37.91 8.12 -0.16
CA VAL A 691 -39.29 7.72 -0.44
C VAL A 691 -39.66 6.62 0.54
N VAL A 692 -40.77 6.80 1.26
CA VAL A 692 -41.32 5.78 2.17
C VAL A 692 -42.25 4.86 1.40
N GLU A 693 -43.22 5.41 0.68
CA GLU A 693 -44.18 4.64 -0.10
C GLU A 693 -44.92 5.50 -1.13
N THR A 694 -45.58 4.84 -2.10
CA THR A 694 -46.57 5.43 -3.00
C THR A 694 -47.92 4.76 -2.81
N GLU A 695 -48.95 5.57 -2.59
CA GLU A 695 -50.36 5.19 -2.41
C GLU A 695 -51.24 5.74 -3.55
N GLY A 696 -52.55 5.44 -3.54
CA GLY A 696 -53.49 5.92 -4.55
C GLY A 696 -53.41 5.21 -5.90
N LEU A 697 -52.64 4.13 -5.99
CA LEU A 697 -52.48 3.29 -7.18
C LEU A 697 -53.08 1.89 -6.95
N ASN A 698 -53.46 1.23 -8.04
CA ASN A 698 -53.80 -0.19 -8.03
C ASN A 698 -52.62 -1.08 -8.44
N ASP A 699 -52.81 -2.42 -8.44
CA ASP A 699 -51.80 -3.41 -8.84
C ASP A 699 -51.19 -3.18 -10.24
N ASP A 700 -51.91 -2.50 -11.15
CA ASP A 700 -51.44 -2.15 -12.50
C ASP A 700 -50.75 -0.76 -12.54
N LYS A 701 -50.50 -0.15 -11.38
CA LYS A 701 -49.91 1.20 -11.22
C LYS A 701 -50.73 2.28 -11.92
N GLN A 702 -52.05 2.18 -11.85
CA GLN A 702 -52.98 3.19 -12.37
C GLN A 702 -53.75 3.85 -11.22
N PRO A 703 -54.06 5.16 -11.31
CA PRO A 703 -54.80 5.87 -10.26
C PRO A 703 -56.17 5.27 -9.95
N ILE A 704 -56.54 5.22 -8.67
CA ILE A 704 -57.86 4.74 -8.23
C ILE A 704 -58.95 5.81 -8.46
N SER A 705 -59.59 5.79 -9.63
CA SER A 705 -60.77 6.64 -9.87
C SER A 705 -62.03 5.99 -9.31
N SER A 706 -62.85 6.76 -8.58
CA SER A 706 -64.06 6.25 -7.93
C SER A 706 -65.12 5.82 -8.94
N SER A 707 -65.11 4.57 -9.40
CA SER A 707 -66.34 3.76 -9.54
C SER A 707 -66.19 2.32 -10.08
N ASP A 708 -65.07 1.85 -10.64
CA ASP A 708 -65.00 0.44 -11.08
C ASP A 708 -63.60 -0.16 -10.83
N ASP A 709 -63.57 -1.14 -9.91
CA ASP A 709 -62.48 -2.08 -9.58
C ASP A 709 -61.03 -1.58 -9.68
N LYS A 710 -60.44 -1.33 -8.49
CA LYS A 710 -59.26 -2.08 -8.04
C LYS A 710 -58.95 -1.75 -6.57
N THR A 711 -58.61 -2.77 -5.80
CA THR A 711 -58.04 -2.61 -4.45
C THR A 711 -56.76 -1.80 -4.55
N GLU A 712 -56.57 -0.87 -3.61
CA GLU A 712 -55.34 -0.09 -3.49
C GLU A 712 -54.14 -1.01 -3.23
N HIS A 713 -53.02 -0.70 -3.88
CA HIS A 713 -51.72 -1.32 -3.66
C HIS A 713 -50.73 -0.24 -3.23
N VAL A 714 -50.17 -0.39 -2.04
CA VAL A 714 -49.13 0.51 -1.51
C VAL A 714 -47.76 -0.01 -1.91
N TYR A 715 -46.99 0.81 -2.63
CA TYR A 715 -45.64 0.46 -3.10
C TYR A 715 -44.59 1.09 -2.18
N LYS A 716 -43.88 0.28 -1.41
CA LYS A 716 -42.84 0.76 -0.48
C LYS A 716 -41.54 1.13 -1.19
N ASP A 717 -40.85 2.14 -0.65
CA ASP A 717 -39.51 2.62 -1.03
C ASP A 717 -39.35 3.02 -2.53
N ILE A 718 -40.47 3.19 -3.24
CA ILE A 718 -40.49 3.49 -4.68
C ILE A 718 -41.50 4.60 -4.93
N ALA A 719 -41.07 5.63 -5.68
CA ALA A 719 -41.93 6.69 -6.18
C ALA A 719 -42.50 6.31 -7.56
N TYR A 720 -43.82 6.25 -7.67
CA TYR A 720 -44.51 6.08 -8.96
C TYR A 720 -45.20 7.38 -9.40
N GLU A 721 -45.24 7.60 -10.71
CA GLU A 721 -46.06 8.66 -11.30
C GLU A 721 -47.53 8.43 -10.99
N ASP A 722 -48.30 9.53 -10.96
CA ASP A 722 -49.75 9.55 -10.71
C ASP A 722 -50.22 9.01 -9.34
N GLY A 723 -49.30 8.61 -8.47
CA GLY A 723 -49.58 8.21 -7.09
C GLY A 723 -49.24 9.30 -6.06
N ASP A 724 -49.72 9.11 -4.84
CA ASP A 724 -49.40 9.96 -3.70
C ASP A 724 -48.15 9.41 -3.00
N ILE A 725 -47.06 10.16 -3.02
CA ILE A 725 -45.76 9.72 -2.51
C ILE A 725 -45.55 10.26 -1.10
N THR A 726 -45.29 9.38 -0.15
CA THR A 726 -44.84 9.73 1.21
C THR A 726 -43.32 9.78 1.23
N LEU A 727 -42.77 10.88 1.74
CA LEU A 727 -41.35 11.16 1.85
C LEU A 727 -40.94 11.28 3.33
N ASP A 728 -39.74 10.82 3.63
CA ASP A 728 -39.06 10.98 4.93
C ASP A 728 -37.83 11.86 4.76
N LEU A 729 -37.80 12.97 5.48
CA LEU A 729 -36.74 13.95 5.50
C LEU A 729 -35.89 13.75 6.76
N SER A 730 -34.62 13.47 6.59
CA SER A 730 -33.64 13.37 7.68
C SER A 730 -32.63 14.52 7.60
N ILE A 731 -32.30 15.13 8.74
CA ILE A 731 -31.34 16.24 8.82
C ILE A 731 -30.30 15.90 9.89
N ALA A 732 -29.02 16.06 9.54
CA ALA A 732 -27.93 16.09 10.50
C ALA A 732 -27.45 17.54 10.64
N LEU A 733 -27.34 18.04 11.87
CA LEU A 733 -26.79 19.36 12.18
C LEU A 733 -25.26 19.32 12.22
N LYS A 734 -24.61 20.48 12.08
CA LYS A 734 -23.15 20.58 12.19
C LYS A 734 -22.73 20.55 13.64
N ASP A 735 -23.38 21.34 14.48
CA ASP A 735 -23.28 21.20 15.92
C ASP A 735 -23.97 19.89 16.34
N THR A 736 -23.27 19.12 17.17
CA THR A 736 -23.75 17.85 17.71
C THR A 736 -23.84 17.87 19.24
N HIS A 737 -23.60 19.03 19.85
CA HIS A 737 -23.74 19.20 21.28
C HIS A 737 -25.20 19.00 21.69
N THR A 738 -25.35 18.35 22.84
CA THR A 738 -26.65 18.08 23.47
C THR A 738 -26.75 18.77 24.82
N ASP A 739 -25.69 19.46 25.24
CA ASP A 739 -25.66 20.21 26.48
C ASP A 739 -26.19 21.62 26.25
N ILE A 740 -27.34 21.92 26.88
CA ILE A 740 -27.99 23.22 26.81
C ILE A 740 -27.11 24.38 27.29
N THR A 741 -26.01 24.10 28.02
CA THR A 741 -25.07 25.13 28.47
C THR A 741 -23.95 25.44 27.49
N ASN A 742 -23.85 24.70 26.38
CA ASN A 742 -22.91 24.95 25.29
C ASN A 742 -23.61 25.41 24.01
N GLY A 743 -24.93 25.54 24.01
CA GLY A 743 -25.72 25.71 22.80
C GLY A 743 -26.18 24.35 22.31
N VAL A 744 -27.48 24.26 22.04
CA VAL A 744 -28.05 23.08 21.38
C VAL A 744 -28.77 23.58 20.16
N GLU A 745 -28.22 23.23 19.00
CA GLU A 745 -28.94 23.40 17.76
C GLU A 745 -30.09 22.39 17.65
N SER A 746 -31.23 22.87 17.17
CA SER A 746 -32.39 22.02 16.85
C SER A 746 -33.11 22.60 15.65
N VAL A 747 -33.82 21.74 14.91
CA VAL A 747 -34.63 22.16 13.78
C VAL A 747 -36.03 22.51 14.28
N ASP A 748 -36.45 23.78 14.23
CA ASP A 748 -37.82 24.14 14.61
C ASP A 748 -38.79 23.79 13.47
N SER A 749 -38.41 24.16 12.25
CA SER A 749 -39.20 23.84 11.06
C SER A 749 -38.37 23.78 9.78
N VAL A 750 -38.91 23.06 8.80
CA VAL A 750 -38.33 22.96 7.47
C VAL A 750 -39.33 23.43 6.43
N THR A 751 -38.88 24.29 5.53
CA THR A 751 -39.64 24.68 4.35
C THR A 751 -39.09 23.96 3.12
N LEU A 752 -39.93 23.14 2.51
CA LEU A 752 -39.66 22.48 1.23
C LEU A 752 -40.32 23.26 0.11
N THR A 753 -39.58 23.49 -0.97
CA THR A 753 -40.10 24.20 -2.16
C THR A 753 -39.66 23.48 -3.43
N LEU A 754 -40.63 23.18 -4.30
CA LEU A 754 -40.32 22.66 -5.63
C LEU A 754 -39.57 23.73 -6.44
N LYS A 755 -38.38 23.41 -6.95
CA LYS A 755 -37.65 24.33 -7.84
C LYS A 755 -38.42 24.61 -9.12
N ASN A 756 -39.20 23.64 -9.58
CA ASN A 756 -40.15 23.80 -10.67
C ASN A 756 -41.56 23.44 -10.20
N SER A 757 -42.41 24.45 -10.04
CA SER A 757 -43.81 24.29 -9.63
C SER A 757 -44.68 23.43 -10.57
N LYS A 758 -44.15 23.02 -11.73
CA LYS A 758 -44.84 22.11 -12.67
C LYS A 758 -44.56 20.63 -12.40
N ASP A 759 -43.63 20.31 -11.51
CA ASP A 759 -43.25 18.91 -11.23
C ASP A 759 -44.27 18.19 -10.35
N GLY A 760 -45.14 18.92 -9.64
CA GLY A 760 -46.18 18.37 -8.77
C GLY A 760 -46.65 19.36 -7.70
N VAL A 761 -47.31 18.84 -6.68
CA VAL A 761 -47.82 19.58 -5.53
C VAL A 761 -47.65 18.78 -4.25
N PHE A 762 -47.40 19.45 -3.13
CA PHE A 762 -47.54 18.83 -1.82
C PHE A 762 -49.02 18.71 -1.45
N ILE A 763 -49.38 17.67 -0.70
CA ILE A 763 -50.74 17.38 -0.26
C ILE A 763 -50.78 17.14 1.26
N ASP A 764 -51.94 17.27 1.89
CA ASP A 764 -52.16 16.79 3.26
C ASP A 764 -52.56 15.31 3.30
N GLU A 765 -52.65 14.72 4.49
CA GLU A 765 -53.07 13.32 4.72
C GLU A 765 -54.45 12.98 4.13
N THR A 766 -55.27 13.99 3.81
CA THR A 766 -56.60 13.79 3.18
C THR A 766 -56.56 13.92 1.65
N GLY A 767 -55.36 14.11 1.08
CA GLY A 767 -55.13 14.26 -0.35
C GLY A 767 -55.40 15.66 -0.90
N LYS A 768 -55.63 16.66 -0.04
CA LYS A 768 -55.89 18.05 -0.44
C LYS A 768 -54.59 18.77 -0.73
N GLU A 769 -54.56 19.49 -1.85
CA GLU A 769 -53.37 20.23 -2.30
C GLU A 769 -53.00 21.38 -1.34
N LEU A 770 -51.72 21.41 -0.97
CA LEU A 770 -51.06 22.44 -0.17
C LEU A 770 -50.25 23.41 -1.05
N GLY A 771 -49.91 23.02 -2.28
CA GLY A 771 -49.23 23.83 -3.28
C GLY A 771 -47.78 23.40 -3.54
N SER A 772 -46.96 24.27 -4.15
CA SER A 772 -45.58 23.96 -4.53
C SER A 772 -44.54 24.19 -3.41
N SER A 773 -44.99 24.57 -2.22
CA SER A 773 -44.17 24.80 -1.04
C SER A 773 -44.96 24.48 0.22
N ILE A 774 -44.30 23.84 1.19
CA ILE A 774 -44.85 23.54 2.51
C ILE A 774 -43.83 23.86 3.59
N THR A 775 -44.30 24.22 4.77
CA THR A 775 -43.50 24.33 5.98
C THR A 775 -44.00 23.30 6.98
N ILE A 776 -43.11 22.44 7.43
CA ILE A 776 -43.38 21.32 8.34
C ILE A 776 -42.54 21.46 9.60
N LYS A 777 -43.03 20.94 10.71
CA LYS A 777 -42.26 20.86 11.96
C LYS A 777 -41.36 19.63 11.98
N GLU A 778 -40.38 19.60 12.88
CA GLU A 778 -39.51 18.44 13.09
C GLU A 778 -40.30 17.12 13.24
N SER A 779 -41.40 17.14 13.99
CA SER A 779 -42.26 15.96 14.21
C SER A 779 -42.96 15.42 12.96
N GLU A 780 -42.98 16.18 11.87
CA GLU A 780 -43.68 15.86 10.61
C GLU A 780 -42.71 15.44 9.50
N MET A 781 -41.40 15.49 9.76
CA MET A 781 -40.38 15.25 8.72
C MET A 781 -40.40 13.82 8.16
N GLY A 782 -40.89 12.84 8.92
CA GLY A 782 -41.07 11.46 8.46
C GLY A 782 -42.38 11.17 7.72
N ASN A 783 -43.25 12.17 7.48
CA ASN A 783 -44.56 11.96 6.88
C ASN A 783 -44.97 13.11 5.93
N ILE A 784 -44.17 13.32 4.88
CA ILE A 784 -44.39 14.40 3.91
C ILE A 784 -45.06 13.83 2.66
N HIS A 785 -46.26 14.32 2.31
CA HIS A 785 -46.97 13.82 1.13
C HIS A 785 -46.79 14.73 -0.11
N PHE A 786 -46.40 14.13 -1.22
CA PHE A 786 -46.16 14.78 -2.50
C PHE A 786 -46.87 14.03 -3.64
N ARG A 787 -47.64 14.75 -4.44
CA ARG A 787 -48.29 14.24 -5.66
C ARG A 787 -47.55 14.80 -6.88
N PRO A 788 -46.89 13.96 -7.70
CA PRO A 788 -46.32 14.39 -8.97
C PRO A 788 -47.38 14.99 -9.91
N ALA A 789 -46.96 15.81 -10.86
CA ALA A 789 -47.85 16.19 -11.95
C ALA A 789 -48.29 14.95 -12.76
N SER A 790 -49.49 14.99 -13.33
CA SER A 790 -50.01 13.89 -14.16
C SER A 790 -49.01 13.52 -15.26
N ASP A 791 -48.76 12.22 -15.41
CA ASP A 791 -47.85 11.64 -16.40
C ASP A 791 -46.40 12.17 -16.29
N PHE A 792 -45.99 12.63 -15.09
CA PHE A 792 -44.65 13.15 -14.85
C PHE A 792 -43.65 12.03 -14.56
N SER A 793 -42.69 11.89 -15.48
CA SER A 793 -41.51 11.05 -15.33
C SER A 793 -40.24 11.91 -15.35
N GLY A 794 -39.55 12.03 -14.21
CA GLY A 794 -38.33 12.84 -14.12
C GLY A 794 -37.83 13.08 -12.70
N LYS A 795 -36.74 13.85 -12.57
CA LYS A 795 -36.21 14.26 -11.26
C LYS A 795 -36.98 15.45 -10.72
N VAL A 796 -37.53 15.32 -9.51
CA VAL A 796 -38.08 16.45 -8.75
C VAL A 796 -36.94 17.06 -7.92
N ASN A 797 -36.69 18.36 -8.10
CA ASN A 797 -35.67 19.04 -7.32
C ASN A 797 -36.32 19.94 -6.26
N LEU A 798 -35.92 19.77 -5.01
CA LEU A 798 -36.37 20.56 -3.89
C LEU A 798 -35.32 21.60 -3.48
N ALA A 799 -35.78 22.77 -3.07
CA ALA A 799 -35.04 23.71 -2.25
C ALA A 799 -35.50 23.52 -0.80
N VAL A 800 -34.53 23.34 0.10
CA VAL A 800 -34.77 23.14 1.53
C VAL A 800 -34.28 24.36 2.27
N LYS A 801 -35.11 24.91 3.15
CA LYS A 801 -34.75 25.99 4.08
C LYS A 801 -35.09 25.55 5.50
N LEU A 802 -34.09 25.55 6.37
CA LEU A 802 -34.23 25.26 7.80
C LEU A 802 -34.46 26.56 8.57
N ILE A 803 -35.16 26.47 9.68
CA ILE A 803 -35.38 27.54 10.67
C ILE A 803 -35.01 27.00 12.04
#